data_AF-A0AAV6IJS5-F1
#
_entry.id   AF-A0AAV6IJS5-F1
#
_cell.length_a   1.000
_cell.length_b   1.000
_cell.length_c   1.000
_cell.angle_alpha   90.00
_cell.angle_beta   90.00
_cell.angle_gamma   90.00
#
_symmetry.space_group_name_H-M   'P 1'
#
loop_
_entity.id
_entity.type
_entity.pdbx_description
1 polymer ?
#
loop_
_entity_poly.entity_id
_entity_poly.type
_entity_poly.pdbx_seq_one_letter_code
_entity_poly.pdbx_strand_id
1 'polypeptide(L)'
;MNSTGTTIRPTIKGAPLLGALFLVMAARMSLSRSIQLPLHPVCLRRPLPLPRSTPAQFRKSRACPLWSTSFSLCLRLHTLRHKSAASPPYPPTATTRSFSSSTSMPMAEAAEDNPLLKDFVFPPFDAVRAEHVRPGIRVLLKKLPEKVELELKLGQSKPLYNAFKAIRESSDWEALSDARKRIVEGRTLHKHQNKEVLPLKIFFHARTAQLEAAILNGVSLEDDKRERFNKIEQELAKLSQKFGENVLDATKRFEKLIVDKKEIEGLPATALGLAAQTAVSKGHENATAENGPWVITLDAPSFMAIMQHAQNRTLREELYRAYLTRASSGDLDNAAIIDQILKLRLEKANLLGYKNYAEVSMATKMATVEKAEELLEKLRSASWNAAVQDMEDLKQFCQTQGAPEANNLSHWDISFWSERLRESKYEINEEELRPYFSLPKVMDGLFNLAKMLFGIDIEPADGLAPVWNKDVRFFCVKDSTGDPIAYFYFDPYSRPSEKRGGAWMDEVVARSRVLSRDDGSPRLPVAHMVCNQMPPVGDKPSLMTFREVETVFHEFGHALQHMLTKQDEGLVAGIRGIEWDAVELPSQFMENWCYHRDTLMGIAKHYETGESLPEEIYNKLLAARTYRAGSQSLRQLRFSFLDLELHTKYVPGGSESIYDVDQRVSKGTQVIPPLPEDRFLCSFSHIFAGGYAAGYYSYKWAEVLSADAFSAFEDAGLNDEKAVKETGKRFRETILALGGGKAPMEVNLTSLFFTKFHIWCLWNSKDANLLPRHCSGTMGYCRSQPLLEMPMFVCLCLSLCSATIDMEAFGILFVGLCLSLCSGTIDTRLSVCYFVSFTIQNR
;
A
#
# COMPACT_ATOMS: atom_id res chain seq x y z
N MET A 1 -39.50 47.69 -45.87
CA MET A 1 -38.64 48.49 -44.96
C MET A 1 -39.01 48.07 -43.55
N ASN A 2 -38.25 47.18 -42.92
CA ASN A 2 -37.13 47.48 -41.99
C ASN A 2 -37.68 47.93 -40.61
N SER A 3 -37.30 47.35 -39.47
CA SER A 3 -36.38 46.23 -39.20
C SER A 3 -36.59 45.73 -37.76
N THR A 4 -36.79 44.42 -37.56
CA THR A 4 -36.79 43.80 -36.22
C THR A 4 -35.36 43.42 -35.81
N GLY A 5 -34.83 44.07 -34.76
CA GLY A 5 -33.44 43.88 -34.32
C GLY A 5 -33.22 42.58 -33.53
N THR A 6 -32.43 41.66 -34.08
CA THR A 6 -32.00 40.44 -33.40
C THR A 6 -30.86 40.73 -32.43
N THR A 7 -31.06 40.55 -31.12
CA THR A 7 -29.98 40.69 -30.13
C THR A 7 -29.13 39.42 -30.08
N ILE A 8 -27.94 39.46 -30.69
CA ILE A 8 -26.97 38.35 -30.66
C ILE A 8 -26.31 38.31 -29.27
N ARG A 9 -26.52 37.23 -28.51
CA ARG A 9 -25.72 36.94 -27.31
C ARG A 9 -24.33 36.44 -27.74
N PRO A 10 -23.23 36.97 -27.19
CA PRO A 10 -21.90 36.45 -27.48
C PRO A 10 -21.71 35.08 -26.82
N THR A 11 -21.62 34.02 -27.62
CA THR A 11 -21.25 32.68 -27.16
C THR A 11 -19.82 32.66 -26.63
N ILE A 12 -19.65 32.20 -25.39
CA ILE A 12 -18.38 32.03 -24.69
C ILE A 12 -17.50 31.03 -25.46
N LYS A 13 -16.41 31.52 -26.06
CA LYS A 13 -15.37 30.68 -26.69
C LYS A 13 -14.22 30.42 -25.70
N GLY A 14 -14.32 29.34 -24.94
CA GLY A 14 -13.28 28.88 -24.01
C GLY A 14 -13.48 27.43 -23.54
N ALA A 15 -14.69 27.09 -23.13
CA ALA A 15 -15.06 25.77 -22.61
C ALA A 15 -14.72 24.53 -23.50
N PRO A 16 -14.86 24.53 -24.85
CA PRO A 16 -14.71 23.29 -25.61
C PRO A 16 -13.26 22.79 -25.72
N LEU A 17 -12.25 23.64 -25.49
CA LEU A 17 -10.85 23.22 -25.58
C LEU A 17 -10.43 22.37 -24.38
N LEU A 18 -10.90 22.71 -23.17
CA LEU A 18 -10.70 21.91 -21.97
C LEU A 18 -11.37 20.53 -22.13
N GLY A 19 -12.65 20.53 -22.56
CA GLY A 19 -13.41 19.33 -22.84
C GLY A 19 -12.69 18.42 -23.83
N ALA A 20 -12.19 18.96 -24.95
CA ALA A 20 -11.42 18.22 -25.94
C ALA A 20 -10.08 17.66 -25.40
N LEU A 21 -9.34 18.42 -24.58
CA LEU A 21 -8.07 17.94 -24.01
C LEU A 21 -8.29 16.80 -23.01
N PHE A 22 -9.32 16.90 -22.18
CA PHE A 22 -9.74 15.80 -21.30
C PHE A 22 -10.31 14.61 -22.11
N LEU A 23 -11.03 14.84 -23.20
CA LEU A 23 -11.52 13.78 -24.10
C LEU A 23 -10.40 13.04 -24.84
N VAL A 24 -9.35 13.72 -25.27
CA VAL A 24 -8.18 13.07 -25.90
C VAL A 24 -7.40 12.22 -24.88
N MET A 25 -7.39 12.61 -23.60
CA MET A 25 -6.86 11.77 -22.51
C MET A 25 -7.84 10.66 -22.08
N ALA A 26 -9.15 10.88 -22.27
CA ALA A 26 -10.21 9.90 -22.04
C ALA A 26 -10.29 8.82 -23.12
N ALA A 27 -9.79 9.11 -24.32
CA ALA A 27 -9.93 8.30 -25.53
C ALA A 27 -9.11 6.99 -25.53
N ARG A 28 -9.15 6.24 -24.42
CA ARG A 28 -8.98 4.79 -24.41
C ARG A 28 -10.24 4.12 -24.96
N MET A 29 -10.48 4.26 -26.27
CA MET A 29 -11.48 3.54 -27.09
C MET A 29 -12.96 3.73 -26.63
N SER A 30 -13.96 3.95 -27.48
CA SER A 30 -14.13 3.64 -28.91
C SER A 30 -15.03 4.67 -29.60
N LEU A 31 -14.97 4.77 -30.93
CA LEU A 31 -15.91 5.55 -31.74
C LEU A 31 -17.11 4.66 -32.12
N SER A 32 -18.29 4.98 -31.58
CA SER A 32 -19.54 4.28 -31.87
C SER A 32 -20.16 4.70 -33.20
N ARG A 33 -20.78 3.75 -33.91
CA ARG A 33 -21.76 4.01 -34.97
C ARG A 33 -23.13 3.52 -34.49
N SER A 34 -24.10 4.43 -34.47
CA SER A 34 -25.46 4.16 -34.02
C SER A 34 -26.29 3.44 -35.08
N ILE A 35 -26.97 2.36 -34.70
CA ILE A 35 -28.21 1.90 -35.33
C ILE A 35 -29.18 1.53 -34.20
N GLN A 36 -30.36 2.16 -34.18
CA GLN A 36 -31.46 1.83 -33.26
C GLN A 36 -32.30 0.67 -33.80
N LEU A 37 -32.88 -0.16 -32.91
CA LEU A 37 -34.31 -0.56 -32.84
C LEU A 37 -34.51 -1.65 -31.74
N PRO A 38 -35.73 -1.98 -31.28
CA PRO A 38 -36.04 -1.79 -29.85
C PRO A 38 -36.25 -3.05 -29.00
N LEU A 39 -36.42 -2.79 -27.70
CA LEU A 39 -36.81 -3.68 -26.60
C LEU A 39 -38.01 -4.61 -26.88
N HIS A 40 -37.95 -5.84 -26.36
CA HIS A 40 -39.07 -6.49 -25.67
C HIS A 40 -38.55 -7.56 -24.67
N PRO A 41 -39.26 -7.84 -23.55
CA PRO A 41 -38.79 -8.73 -22.49
C PRO A 41 -39.30 -10.17 -22.64
N VAL A 42 -38.54 -11.17 -22.17
CA VAL A 42 -39.01 -12.57 -22.06
C VAL A 42 -38.59 -13.19 -20.73
N CYS A 43 -39.51 -13.97 -20.15
CA CYS A 43 -39.45 -14.49 -18.79
C CYS A 43 -38.50 -15.68 -18.55
N LEU A 44 -38.12 -15.81 -17.28
CA LEU A 44 -37.79 -17.04 -16.54
C LEU A 44 -38.28 -18.37 -17.17
N ARG A 45 -37.38 -19.35 -17.30
CA ARG A 45 -37.68 -20.79 -17.11
C ARG A 45 -36.42 -21.61 -16.81
N ARG A 46 -36.47 -22.44 -15.76
CA ARG A 46 -35.51 -23.54 -15.51
C ARG A 46 -35.70 -24.69 -16.52
N PRO A 47 -34.71 -25.57 -16.67
CA PRO A 47 -34.97 -26.99 -16.36
C PRO A 47 -33.90 -27.66 -15.46
N LEU A 48 -34.25 -28.87 -15.01
CA LEU A 48 -33.54 -29.76 -14.06
C LEU A 48 -32.60 -30.77 -14.80
N PRO A 49 -31.82 -31.62 -14.09
CA PRO A 49 -30.52 -32.13 -14.57
C PRO A 49 -30.51 -33.60 -15.03
N LEU A 50 -29.32 -34.08 -15.48
CA LEU A 50 -28.70 -35.43 -15.36
C LEU A 50 -27.74 -35.71 -16.56
N PRO A 51 -26.83 -36.73 -16.55
CA PRO A 51 -26.28 -37.53 -15.44
C PRO A 51 -24.72 -37.60 -15.42
N ARG A 52 -24.16 -38.40 -14.50
CA ARG A 52 -22.73 -38.71 -14.33
C ARG A 52 -22.13 -39.57 -15.45
N SER A 53 -20.83 -39.39 -15.73
CA SER A 53 -19.96 -40.41 -16.36
C SER A 53 -18.52 -40.34 -15.81
N THR A 54 -17.97 -41.48 -15.37
CA THR A 54 -16.61 -41.66 -14.84
C THR A 54 -15.59 -42.01 -15.96
N PRO A 55 -14.26 -41.95 -15.70
CA PRO A 55 -13.32 -41.41 -16.70
C PRO A 55 -12.61 -42.45 -17.59
N ALA A 56 -12.22 -42.00 -18.79
CA ALA A 56 -11.25 -42.69 -19.65
C ALA A 56 -9.83 -42.16 -19.39
N GLN A 57 -8.85 -43.07 -19.35
CA GLN A 57 -7.44 -42.77 -19.13
C GLN A 57 -6.81 -42.02 -20.31
N PHE A 58 -6.08 -40.92 -20.04
CA PHE A 58 -5.13 -40.34 -21.00
C PHE A 58 -3.73 -40.22 -20.39
N ARG A 59 -2.71 -40.45 -21.23
CA ARG A 59 -1.31 -40.57 -20.82
C ARG A 59 -0.67 -39.21 -20.50
N LYS A 60 0.28 -39.25 -19.55
CA LYS A 60 1.05 -38.12 -19.03
C LYS A 60 1.73 -37.29 -20.14
N SER A 61 1.38 -36.01 -20.25
CA SER A 61 2.22 -34.95 -20.82
C SER A 61 2.57 -33.94 -19.73
N ARG A 62 3.85 -33.57 -19.61
CA ARG A 62 4.37 -32.75 -18.51
C ARG A 62 3.81 -31.32 -18.57
N ALA A 63 3.14 -30.88 -17.50
CA ALA A 63 2.76 -29.48 -17.33
C ALA A 63 3.95 -28.64 -16.83
N CYS A 64 4.14 -27.46 -17.40
CA CYS A 64 5.17 -26.50 -17.01
C CYS A 64 4.47 -25.20 -16.54
N PRO A 65 4.52 -24.85 -15.25
CA PRO A 65 3.80 -23.69 -14.72
C PRO A 65 4.69 -22.44 -14.79
N LEU A 66 4.34 -21.49 -15.66
CA LEU A 66 4.95 -20.17 -15.73
C LEU A 66 3.86 -19.10 -15.88
N TRP A 67 3.55 -18.45 -14.77
CA TRP A 67 2.76 -17.22 -14.70
C TRP A 67 3.56 -16.18 -13.91
N SER A 68 4.49 -15.50 -14.59
CA SER A 68 5.02 -14.20 -14.15
C SER A 68 4.48 -13.11 -15.08
N THR A 69 4.14 -11.95 -14.52
CA THR A 69 3.64 -10.82 -15.29
C THR A 69 4.79 -10.02 -15.88
N SER A 70 4.91 -10.09 -17.22
CA SER A 70 5.87 -9.42 -18.13
C SER A 70 6.98 -10.34 -18.68
N PHE A 71 7.63 -9.96 -19.78
CA PHE A 71 8.49 -10.85 -20.58
C PHE A 71 9.73 -10.14 -21.14
N SER A 72 10.87 -10.83 -21.16
CA SER A 72 12.01 -10.49 -22.03
C SER A 72 12.10 -11.45 -23.23
N LEU A 73 12.38 -10.90 -24.41
CA LEU A 73 12.66 -11.65 -25.64
C LEU A 73 14.13 -12.09 -25.66
N CYS A 74 14.43 -13.31 -26.11
CA CYS A 74 15.80 -13.79 -26.33
C CYS A 74 15.95 -14.25 -27.78
N LEU A 75 16.71 -13.50 -28.59
CA LEU A 75 17.14 -13.90 -29.93
C LEU A 75 18.53 -14.53 -29.84
N ARG A 76 18.63 -15.83 -30.11
CA ARG A 76 19.93 -16.48 -30.35
C ARG A 76 20.34 -16.28 -31.80
N LEU A 77 21.35 -15.44 -32.03
CA LEU A 77 22.10 -15.42 -33.29
C LEU A 77 23.17 -16.53 -33.24
N HIS A 78 23.04 -17.55 -34.08
CA HIS A 78 24.07 -18.56 -34.25
C HIS A 78 25.10 -18.11 -35.29
N THR A 79 26.30 -17.77 -34.84
CA THR A 79 27.49 -17.67 -35.71
C THR A 79 28.17 -19.05 -35.79
N LEU A 80 28.19 -19.65 -36.98
CA LEU A 80 28.90 -20.90 -37.24
C LEU A 80 30.21 -20.64 -37.99
N ARG A 81 31.30 -21.24 -37.51
CA ARG A 81 32.63 -21.19 -38.14
C ARG A 81 32.68 -22.06 -39.40
N HIS A 82 33.34 -21.57 -40.45
CA HIS A 82 33.74 -22.37 -41.60
C HIS A 82 34.69 -23.52 -41.22
N LYS A 83 34.52 -24.67 -41.89
CA LYS A 83 35.61 -25.50 -42.42
C LYS A 83 35.13 -26.25 -43.68
N SER A 84 36.07 -26.60 -44.56
CA SER A 84 35.84 -27.06 -45.95
C SER A 84 36.05 -28.57 -46.10
N ALA A 85 35.32 -29.22 -47.04
CA ALA A 85 35.91 -30.06 -48.11
C ALA A 85 34.87 -30.78 -49.02
N ALA A 86 35.09 -30.69 -50.34
CA ALA A 86 34.88 -31.69 -51.42
C ALA A 86 33.52 -32.39 -51.70
N SER A 87 33.04 -32.20 -52.95
CA SER A 87 32.11 -33.06 -53.74
C SER A 87 32.91 -34.02 -54.66
N PRO A 88 32.40 -34.76 -55.69
CA PRO A 88 31.04 -34.95 -56.30
C PRO A 88 30.74 -36.48 -56.57
N PRO A 89 29.99 -37.02 -57.60
CA PRO A 89 29.07 -36.44 -58.63
C PRO A 89 27.74 -37.19 -59.00
N TYR A 90 26.63 -36.44 -59.17
CA TYR A 90 25.64 -36.46 -60.30
C TYR A 90 24.81 -37.77 -60.69
N PRO A 91 23.87 -37.78 -61.69
CA PRO A 91 22.39 -37.66 -61.48
C PRO A 91 21.59 -38.68 -62.38
N PRO A 92 20.42 -38.43 -63.05
CA PRO A 92 19.30 -37.47 -62.89
C PRO A 92 17.87 -38.10 -62.96
N THR A 93 16.84 -37.24 -63.07
CA THR A 93 15.40 -37.41 -63.45
C THR A 93 14.35 -37.50 -62.31
N ALA A 94 13.09 -37.08 -62.47
CA ALA A 94 12.50 -35.94 -63.21
C ALA A 94 11.01 -35.72 -62.82
N THR A 95 10.61 -34.49 -62.47
CA THR A 95 9.26 -33.87 -62.58
C THR A 95 7.96 -34.52 -61.99
N THR A 96 7.24 -33.68 -61.21
CA THR A 96 5.77 -33.62 -60.98
C THR A 96 5.08 -34.73 -60.16
N ARG A 97 4.03 -34.48 -59.35
CA ARG A 97 3.05 -33.35 -59.31
C ARG A 97 2.45 -33.13 -57.90
N SER A 98 2.15 -31.87 -57.58
CA SER A 98 1.13 -31.34 -56.63
C SER A 98 0.48 -32.24 -55.55
N PHE A 99 0.53 -31.81 -54.29
CA PHE A 99 -0.52 -32.08 -53.28
C PHE A 99 -1.13 -30.79 -52.73
N SER A 100 -2.40 -30.87 -52.32
CA SER A 100 -3.30 -29.75 -52.03
C SER A 100 -3.00 -28.96 -50.75
N SER A 101 -3.32 -27.66 -50.77
CA SER A 101 -3.22 -26.75 -49.63
C SER A 101 -4.18 -27.11 -48.49
N SER A 102 -3.64 -27.38 -47.30
CA SER A 102 -4.39 -27.27 -46.05
C SER A 102 -4.53 -25.79 -45.66
N THR A 103 -5.76 -25.33 -45.48
CA THR A 103 -6.09 -23.92 -45.21
C THR A 103 -5.43 -23.40 -43.93
N SER A 104 -4.50 -22.46 -44.05
CA SER A 104 -4.05 -21.67 -42.90
C SER A 104 -5.13 -20.67 -42.51
N MET A 105 -5.64 -20.72 -41.29
CA MET A 105 -6.52 -19.65 -40.80
C MET A 105 -5.76 -18.31 -40.79
N PRO A 106 -6.40 -17.19 -41.18
CA PRO A 106 -5.74 -15.90 -41.21
C PRO A 106 -5.47 -15.40 -39.79
N MET A 107 -4.26 -14.88 -39.53
CA MET A 107 -3.88 -14.31 -38.21
C MET A 107 -4.74 -13.09 -37.79
N ALA A 108 -5.67 -12.62 -38.62
CA ALA A 108 -6.60 -11.54 -38.32
C ALA A 108 -7.79 -12.01 -37.46
N GLU A 109 -8.37 -13.18 -37.71
CA GLU A 109 -9.54 -13.66 -36.94
C GLU A 109 -9.17 -14.00 -35.50
N ALA A 110 -7.99 -14.58 -35.28
CA ALA A 110 -7.45 -14.87 -33.94
C ALA A 110 -7.12 -13.60 -33.11
N ALA A 111 -7.23 -12.41 -33.69
CA ALA A 111 -7.03 -11.15 -32.99
C ALA A 111 -8.30 -10.66 -32.30
N GLU A 112 -9.46 -10.63 -32.98
CA GLU A 112 -10.66 -9.95 -32.47
C GLU A 112 -11.29 -10.64 -31.26
N ASP A 113 -11.19 -11.97 -31.16
CA ASP A 113 -11.77 -12.73 -30.06
C ASP A 113 -10.94 -12.72 -28.75
N ASN A 114 -9.77 -12.09 -28.76
CA ASN A 114 -8.86 -12.07 -27.62
C ASN A 114 -9.51 -11.40 -26.38
N PRO A 115 -9.53 -12.05 -25.20
CA PRO A 115 -10.22 -11.51 -24.02
C PRO A 115 -9.63 -10.18 -23.51
N LEU A 116 -8.37 -9.86 -23.83
CA LEU A 116 -7.74 -8.59 -23.45
C LEU A 116 -8.20 -7.38 -24.29
N LEU A 117 -8.95 -7.61 -25.38
CA LEU A 117 -9.41 -6.58 -26.31
C LEU A 117 -10.91 -6.25 -26.17
N LYS A 118 -11.63 -6.99 -25.33
CA LYS A 118 -13.07 -6.87 -25.15
C LYS A 118 -13.40 -5.88 -24.03
N ASP A 119 -14.46 -5.10 -24.19
CA ASP A 119 -14.90 -4.15 -23.16
C ASP A 119 -15.52 -4.86 -21.96
N PHE A 120 -14.80 -4.96 -20.86
CA PHE A 120 -15.25 -5.68 -19.65
C PHE A 120 -15.65 -4.73 -18.49
N VAL A 121 -16.60 -5.17 -17.65
CA VAL A 121 -16.92 -4.51 -16.37
C VAL A 121 -15.91 -4.93 -15.32
N PHE A 122 -15.66 -6.24 -15.21
CA PHE A 122 -14.62 -6.86 -14.40
C PHE A 122 -13.63 -7.60 -15.31
N PRO A 123 -12.31 -7.55 -15.06
CA PRO A 123 -11.35 -8.19 -15.96
C PRO A 123 -11.61 -9.70 -16.13
N PRO A 124 -11.43 -10.27 -17.34
CA PRO A 124 -11.70 -11.67 -17.63
C PRO A 124 -10.58 -12.60 -17.12
N PHE A 125 -10.34 -12.60 -15.81
CA PHE A 125 -9.26 -13.35 -15.14
C PHE A 125 -9.36 -14.87 -15.35
N ASP A 126 -10.58 -15.39 -15.51
CA ASP A 126 -10.88 -16.80 -15.77
C ASP A 126 -10.52 -17.24 -17.20
N ALA A 127 -10.53 -16.32 -18.17
CA ALA A 127 -10.37 -16.59 -19.60
C ALA A 127 -9.00 -16.15 -20.17
N VAL A 128 -8.31 -15.18 -19.55
CA VAL A 128 -6.95 -14.79 -19.97
C VAL A 128 -5.97 -15.94 -19.76
N ARG A 129 -5.03 -16.14 -20.70
CA ARG A 129 -3.98 -17.18 -20.68
C ARG A 129 -2.70 -16.60 -21.29
N ALA A 130 -1.54 -17.22 -21.06
CA ALA A 130 -0.26 -16.76 -21.60
C ALA A 130 -0.25 -16.58 -23.14
N GLU A 131 -0.97 -17.44 -23.85
CA GLU A 131 -1.16 -17.36 -25.31
C GLU A 131 -2.02 -16.17 -25.75
N HIS A 132 -2.91 -15.65 -24.89
CA HIS A 132 -3.68 -14.43 -25.14
C HIS A 132 -2.83 -13.17 -24.99
N VAL A 133 -1.80 -13.20 -24.13
CA VAL A 133 -0.97 -12.02 -23.82
C VAL A 133 -0.25 -11.50 -25.06
N ARG A 134 0.55 -12.31 -25.77
CA ARG A 134 1.34 -11.79 -26.90
C ARG A 134 0.48 -11.24 -28.05
N PRO A 135 -0.59 -11.91 -28.53
CA PRO A 135 -1.47 -11.38 -29.56
C PRO A 135 -2.29 -10.19 -29.06
N GLY A 136 -2.94 -10.29 -27.90
CA GLY A 136 -3.82 -9.25 -27.34
C GLY A 136 -3.04 -7.97 -27.05
N ILE A 137 -1.90 -8.07 -26.36
CA ILE A 137 -1.00 -6.93 -26.13
C ILE A 137 -0.45 -6.40 -27.47
N ARG A 138 -0.06 -7.25 -28.44
CA ARG A 138 0.36 -6.75 -29.77
C ARG A 138 -0.74 -6.02 -30.53
N VAL A 139 -2.01 -6.37 -30.34
CA VAL A 139 -3.14 -5.70 -31.00
C VAL A 139 -3.50 -4.41 -30.27
N LEU A 140 -3.50 -4.39 -28.93
CA LEU A 140 -3.57 -3.16 -28.15
C LEU A 140 -2.44 -2.20 -28.56
N LEU A 141 -1.20 -2.68 -28.60
CA LEU A 141 -0.04 -1.92 -29.04
C LEU A 141 -0.12 -1.50 -30.51
N LYS A 142 -0.65 -2.30 -31.44
CA LYS A 142 -0.89 -1.88 -32.83
C LYS A 142 -1.98 -0.82 -32.96
N LYS A 143 -2.93 -0.76 -32.02
CA LYS A 143 -3.92 0.33 -31.89
C LYS A 143 -3.39 1.53 -31.08
N LEU A 144 -2.17 1.47 -30.54
CA LEU A 144 -1.59 2.48 -29.63
C LEU A 144 -0.19 3.03 -30.01
N PRO A 145 0.52 2.51 -31.04
CA PRO A 145 1.98 2.22 -31.20
C PRO A 145 3.04 2.51 -30.13
N GLU A 146 2.67 3.10 -29.02
CA GLU A 146 3.49 3.81 -28.06
C GLU A 146 2.87 3.42 -26.69
N LYS A 147 3.65 2.91 -25.71
CA LYS A 147 3.13 2.80 -24.32
C LYS A 147 4.14 3.28 -23.30
N VAL A 148 5.28 2.62 -23.11
CA VAL A 148 6.41 3.26 -22.41
C VAL A 148 6.86 4.47 -23.24
N GLU A 149 6.96 4.30 -24.55
CA GLU A 149 7.19 5.42 -25.48
C GLU A 149 6.04 6.45 -25.48
N LEU A 150 4.78 6.10 -25.14
CA LEU A 150 3.67 7.06 -25.03
C LEU A 150 3.65 7.77 -23.69
N GLU A 151 3.88 7.06 -22.59
CA GLU A 151 3.99 7.61 -21.24
C GLU A 151 5.18 8.58 -21.19
N LEU A 152 6.29 8.20 -21.84
CA LEU A 152 7.40 9.10 -22.12
C LEU A 152 7.00 10.20 -23.11
N LYS A 153 6.42 9.95 -24.29
CA LYS A 153 6.04 11.03 -25.25
C LYS A 153 5.02 12.01 -24.68
N LEU A 154 4.05 11.58 -23.89
CA LEU A 154 3.04 12.40 -23.21
C LEU A 154 3.65 13.16 -22.04
N GLY A 155 4.44 12.50 -21.19
CA GLY A 155 5.19 13.15 -20.11
C GLY A 155 6.22 14.16 -20.64
N GLN A 156 6.82 13.85 -21.79
CA GLN A 156 7.79 14.69 -22.52
C GLN A 156 7.13 15.61 -23.57
N SER A 157 5.79 15.71 -23.61
CA SER A 157 5.07 16.46 -24.64
C SER A 157 5.10 17.96 -24.37
N LYS A 158 6.01 18.67 -25.05
CA LYS A 158 6.06 20.15 -25.01
C LYS A 158 4.69 20.81 -25.33
N PRO A 159 3.88 20.33 -26.30
CA PRO A 159 2.52 20.86 -26.51
C PRO A 159 1.56 20.66 -25.32
N LEU A 160 1.54 19.48 -24.69
CA LEU A 160 0.68 19.24 -23.52
C LEU A 160 1.15 20.05 -22.31
N TYR A 161 2.46 20.09 -22.06
CA TYR A 161 3.06 20.94 -21.02
C TYR A 161 2.65 22.41 -21.20
N ASN A 162 2.78 22.95 -22.41
CA ASN A 162 2.37 24.33 -22.72
C ASN A 162 0.85 24.54 -22.57
N ALA A 163 0.02 23.54 -22.91
CA ALA A 163 -1.42 23.61 -22.74
C ALA A 163 -1.83 23.65 -21.25
N PHE A 164 -1.26 22.78 -20.42
CA PHE A 164 -1.43 22.85 -18.96
C PHE A 164 -0.91 24.19 -18.40
N LYS A 165 0.17 24.74 -18.97
CA LYS A 165 0.75 26.02 -18.51
C LYS A 165 -0.19 27.17 -18.80
N ALA A 166 -0.76 27.20 -20.00
CA ALA A 166 -1.80 28.15 -20.37
C ALA A 166 -3.03 28.05 -19.45
N ILE A 167 -3.45 26.84 -19.05
CA ILE A 167 -4.52 26.67 -18.06
C ILE A 167 -4.10 27.24 -16.69
N ARG A 168 -2.88 26.95 -16.21
CA ARG A 168 -2.36 27.45 -14.93
C ARG A 168 -2.19 28.97 -14.87
N GLU A 169 -1.95 29.59 -16.01
CA GLU A 169 -1.77 31.04 -16.20
C GLU A 169 -3.08 31.75 -16.64
N SER A 170 -4.18 31.01 -16.85
CA SER A 170 -5.47 31.57 -17.28
C SER A 170 -6.29 32.13 -16.12
N SER A 171 -7.24 33.01 -16.45
CA SER A 171 -8.27 33.50 -15.52
C SER A 171 -9.17 32.37 -14.98
N ASP A 172 -9.30 31.28 -15.72
CA ASP A 172 -10.18 30.16 -15.40
C ASP A 172 -9.55 29.24 -14.32
N TRP A 173 -8.28 29.49 -13.97
CA TRP A 173 -7.54 28.74 -12.96
C TRP A 173 -8.29 28.65 -11.63
N GLU A 174 -8.80 29.77 -11.12
CA GLU A 174 -9.43 29.78 -9.80
C GLU A 174 -10.77 29.05 -9.75
N ALA A 175 -11.45 28.91 -10.89
CA ALA A 175 -12.69 28.16 -11.03
C ALA A 175 -12.49 26.63 -11.08
N LEU A 176 -11.24 26.14 -11.13
CA LEU A 176 -10.95 24.70 -11.05
C LEU A 176 -11.08 24.19 -9.61
N SER A 177 -11.70 23.01 -9.43
CA SER A 177 -11.68 22.27 -8.17
C SER A 177 -10.26 21.88 -7.77
N ASP A 178 -9.98 21.73 -6.47
CA ASP A 178 -8.65 21.35 -5.95
C ASP A 178 -8.06 20.10 -6.62
N ALA A 179 -8.87 19.07 -6.88
CA ALA A 179 -8.43 17.87 -7.60
C ALA A 179 -7.93 18.17 -9.04
N ARG A 180 -8.59 19.08 -9.75
CA ARG A 180 -8.15 19.56 -11.08
C ARG A 180 -6.95 20.48 -10.96
N LYS A 181 -6.89 21.33 -9.92
CA LYS A 181 -5.69 22.12 -9.61
C LYS A 181 -4.50 21.19 -9.37
N ARG A 182 -4.61 20.16 -8.52
CA ARG A 182 -3.62 19.08 -8.31
C ARG A 182 -3.20 18.35 -9.59
N ILE A 183 -4.11 18.12 -10.54
CA ILE A 183 -3.75 17.53 -11.86
C ILE A 183 -2.94 18.52 -12.72
N VAL A 184 -3.23 19.82 -12.67
CA VAL A 184 -2.62 20.84 -13.55
C VAL A 184 -1.36 21.49 -12.93
N GLU A 185 -1.36 21.89 -11.66
CA GLU A 185 -0.15 22.16 -10.85
C GLU A 185 0.74 20.93 -10.80
N GLY A 186 0.10 19.75 -10.78
CA GLY A 186 0.68 18.51 -11.21
C GLY A 186 1.49 18.76 -12.48
N ARG A 187 0.86 18.90 -13.65
CA ARG A 187 1.59 18.90 -14.93
C ARG A 187 2.40 20.17 -15.25
N THR A 188 2.33 21.22 -14.44
CA THR A 188 3.02 22.50 -14.70
C THR A 188 3.44 23.26 -13.46
N LEU A 189 4.76 23.53 -13.33
CA LEU A 189 5.38 24.73 -12.73
C LEU A 189 6.92 24.66 -12.61
N HIS A 190 7.70 24.85 -13.68
CA HIS A 190 8.95 25.62 -13.48
C HIS A 190 9.52 26.35 -14.71
N LYS A 191 9.58 27.67 -14.56
CA LYS A 191 10.74 28.50 -14.89
C LYS A 191 10.91 29.47 -13.72
N HIS A 192 11.93 29.26 -12.88
CA HIS A 192 12.83 30.28 -12.32
C HIS A 192 13.65 29.70 -11.16
N GLN A 193 14.78 29.06 -11.49
CA GLN A 193 15.96 29.18 -10.63
C GLN A 193 16.61 30.55 -10.89
N ASN A 194 17.33 31.07 -9.88
CA ASN A 194 17.99 32.38 -9.82
C ASN A 194 17.09 33.63 -9.71
N LYS A 195 16.67 33.97 -8.49
CA LYS A 195 17.22 35.11 -7.72
C LYS A 195 16.75 35.11 -6.25
N GLU A 196 17.47 35.83 -5.40
CA GLU A 196 17.36 35.86 -3.94
C GLU A 196 16.03 36.45 -3.42
N VAL A 197 15.30 35.73 -2.56
CA VAL A 197 14.45 36.29 -1.47
C VAL A 197 14.41 35.31 -0.27
N LEU A 198 14.14 35.84 0.92
CA LEU A 198 14.28 35.28 2.28
C LEU A 198 13.12 34.33 2.75
N PRO A 199 13.02 33.90 4.04
CA PRO A 199 12.56 32.53 4.36
C PRO A 199 11.04 32.39 4.61
N LEU A 200 10.32 31.85 3.62
CA LEU A 200 8.94 31.36 3.76
C LEU A 200 8.77 29.97 3.10
N LYS A 201 9.69 29.04 3.39
CA LYS A 201 9.78 27.73 2.71
C LYS A 201 8.91 26.61 3.29
N ILE A 202 8.33 26.76 4.47
CA ILE A 202 7.64 25.66 5.17
C ILE A 202 6.21 25.39 4.65
N PHE A 203 5.53 26.40 4.07
CA PHE A 203 4.13 26.26 3.62
C PHE A 203 3.92 25.94 2.13
N PHE A 204 4.96 26.00 1.29
CA PHE A 204 4.80 25.92 -0.18
C PHE A 204 5.18 24.58 -0.84
N HIS A 205 5.72 23.61 -0.10
CA HIS A 205 6.31 22.38 -0.68
C HIS A 205 5.32 21.23 -0.98
N ALA A 206 4.00 21.45 -0.93
CA ALA A 206 2.99 20.39 -1.05
C ALA A 206 2.19 20.39 -2.39
N ARG A 207 2.74 20.94 -3.49
CA ARG A 207 1.98 21.19 -4.74
C ARG A 207 2.77 21.00 -6.06
N THR A 208 3.31 19.81 -6.35
CA THR A 208 4.18 19.63 -7.55
C THR A 208 4.09 18.26 -8.28
N ALA A 209 3.15 17.40 -7.89
CA ALA A 209 3.18 15.94 -8.13
C ALA A 209 3.21 15.38 -9.58
N GLN A 210 3.04 16.15 -10.66
CA GLN A 210 3.14 15.62 -12.06
C GLN A 210 4.12 16.35 -12.98
N LEU A 211 4.83 17.37 -12.49
CA LEU A 211 5.81 18.17 -13.23
C LEU A 211 7.16 17.67 -12.79
N GLU A 212 7.33 17.49 -11.49
CA GLU A 212 8.30 16.52 -11.00
C GLU A 212 8.09 15.23 -11.78
N ALA A 213 6.90 14.63 -11.89
CA ALA A 213 6.76 13.44 -12.76
C ALA A 213 7.19 13.68 -14.23
N ALA A 214 6.87 14.79 -14.88
CA ALA A 214 7.31 15.08 -16.26
C ALA A 214 8.83 15.27 -16.41
N ILE A 215 9.47 15.97 -15.45
CA ILE A 215 10.91 16.22 -15.36
C ILE A 215 11.63 14.93 -14.99
N LEU A 216 11.16 14.20 -13.99
CA LEU A 216 11.60 12.86 -13.58
C LEU A 216 11.41 11.81 -14.70
N ASN A 217 10.52 12.07 -15.67
CA ASN A 217 10.37 11.32 -16.93
C ASN A 217 11.18 11.90 -18.11
N GLY A 218 12.03 12.91 -17.87
CA GLY A 218 12.99 13.44 -18.84
C GLY A 218 12.48 14.49 -19.84
N VAL A 219 11.37 15.20 -19.60
CA VAL A 219 10.82 16.21 -20.56
C VAL A 219 11.79 17.33 -20.93
N SER A 220 12.67 17.70 -19.98
CA SER A 220 13.65 18.77 -20.11
C SER A 220 14.98 18.33 -20.71
N LEU A 221 15.13 17.04 -21.06
CA LEU A 221 16.36 16.50 -21.61
C LEU A 221 16.45 16.73 -23.13
N GLU A 222 17.63 17.12 -23.59
CA GLU A 222 17.99 17.11 -25.01
C GLU A 222 18.01 15.67 -25.56
N ASP A 223 17.89 15.52 -26.88
CA ASP A 223 17.54 14.24 -27.52
C ASP A 223 18.50 13.08 -27.21
N ASP A 224 19.79 13.34 -27.04
CA ASP A 224 20.82 12.35 -26.69
C ASP A 224 20.65 11.83 -25.24
N LYS A 225 20.49 12.75 -24.29
CA LYS A 225 20.22 12.45 -22.87
C LYS A 225 18.89 11.75 -22.70
N ARG A 226 17.90 12.15 -23.50
CA ARG A 226 16.54 11.57 -23.54
C ARG A 226 16.56 10.14 -24.06
N GLU A 227 17.34 9.83 -25.09
CA GLU A 227 17.53 8.46 -25.57
C GLU A 227 18.21 7.58 -24.50
N ARG A 228 19.23 8.10 -23.80
CA ARG A 228 19.89 7.36 -22.71
C ARG A 228 18.95 7.13 -21.52
N PHE A 229 18.20 8.16 -21.11
CA PHE A 229 17.16 8.05 -20.07
C PHE A 229 16.14 6.95 -20.42
N ASN A 230 15.61 6.95 -21.63
CA ASN A 230 14.62 5.96 -22.08
C ASN A 230 15.17 4.52 -22.05
N LYS A 231 16.46 4.32 -22.36
CA LYS A 231 17.14 3.02 -22.23
C LYS A 231 17.30 2.58 -20.77
N ILE A 232 17.63 3.51 -19.88
CA ILE A 232 17.75 3.25 -18.43
C ILE A 232 16.42 2.76 -17.86
N GLU A 233 15.29 3.43 -18.17
CA GLU A 233 13.97 3.01 -17.67
C GLU A 233 13.57 1.60 -18.14
N GLN A 234 13.83 1.27 -19.41
CA GLN A 234 13.57 -0.07 -19.96
C GLN A 234 14.43 -1.15 -19.28
N GLU A 235 15.69 -0.85 -18.99
CA GLU A 235 16.60 -1.77 -18.33
C GLU A 235 16.24 -1.97 -16.85
N LEU A 236 15.92 -0.88 -16.13
CA LEU A 236 15.43 -0.93 -14.74
C LEU A 236 14.16 -1.77 -14.62
N ALA A 237 13.14 -1.55 -15.48
CA ALA A 237 11.91 -2.33 -15.45
C ALA A 237 12.16 -3.84 -15.65
N LYS A 238 13.07 -4.20 -16.57
CA LYS A 238 13.48 -5.59 -16.81
C LYS A 238 14.23 -6.20 -15.62
N LEU A 239 15.13 -5.44 -15.00
CA LEU A 239 15.92 -5.89 -13.85
C LEU A 239 15.04 -6.08 -12.61
N SER A 240 14.13 -5.15 -12.33
CA SER A 240 13.13 -5.27 -11.25
C SER A 240 12.21 -6.48 -11.44
N GLN A 241 11.76 -6.77 -12.66
CA GLN A 241 11.02 -8.00 -12.94
C GLN A 241 11.88 -9.25 -12.63
N LYS A 242 13.10 -9.31 -13.17
CA LYS A 242 13.98 -10.48 -12.99
C LYS A 242 14.37 -10.70 -11.53
N PHE A 243 14.55 -9.63 -10.75
CA PHE A 243 14.76 -9.69 -9.32
C PHE A 243 13.60 -10.43 -8.62
N GLY A 244 12.35 -10.03 -8.89
CA GLY A 244 11.15 -10.65 -8.31
C GLY A 244 10.98 -12.12 -8.72
N GLU A 245 11.26 -12.45 -9.98
CA GLU A 245 11.28 -13.84 -10.47
C GLU A 245 12.31 -14.69 -9.73
N ASN A 246 13.54 -14.19 -9.57
CA ASN A 246 14.61 -14.87 -8.84
C ASN A 246 14.24 -15.15 -7.37
N VAL A 247 13.56 -14.20 -6.70
CA VAL A 247 13.10 -14.39 -5.30
C VAL A 247 12.01 -15.46 -5.21
N LEU A 248 11.05 -15.48 -6.15
CA LEU A 248 10.02 -16.50 -6.20
C LEU A 248 10.62 -17.88 -6.46
N ASP A 249 11.46 -18.01 -7.49
CA ASP A 249 12.12 -19.27 -7.85
C ASP A 249 13.05 -19.77 -6.74
N ALA A 250 13.79 -18.89 -6.06
CA ALA A 250 14.65 -19.26 -4.93
C ALA A 250 13.84 -19.74 -3.71
N THR A 251 12.70 -19.11 -3.43
CA THR A 251 11.80 -19.53 -2.34
C THR A 251 11.15 -20.88 -2.65
N LYS A 252 10.78 -21.11 -3.91
CA LYS A 252 10.17 -22.34 -4.42
C LYS A 252 11.15 -23.52 -4.55
N ARG A 253 12.46 -23.24 -4.74
CA ARG A 253 13.50 -24.25 -4.97
C ARG A 253 13.91 -25.01 -3.70
N PHE A 254 13.77 -24.42 -2.52
CA PHE A 254 14.14 -25.08 -1.28
C PHE A 254 13.03 -26.02 -0.80
N GLU A 255 13.38 -27.29 -0.65
CA GLU A 255 12.52 -28.33 -0.09
C GLU A 255 13.37 -29.19 0.84
N LYS A 256 13.03 -29.25 2.12
CA LYS A 256 13.65 -30.14 3.11
C LYS A 256 12.65 -31.24 3.48
N LEU A 257 12.89 -32.44 2.98
CA LEU A 257 12.15 -33.64 3.40
C LEU A 257 12.69 -34.11 4.75
N ILE A 258 11.82 -34.25 5.73
CA ILE A 258 12.13 -34.79 7.05
C ILE A 258 11.35 -36.10 7.25
N VAL A 259 12.06 -37.13 7.71
CA VAL A 259 11.52 -38.49 7.92
C VAL A 259 11.71 -38.95 9.37
N ASP A 260 12.76 -38.50 10.06
CA ASP A 260 12.89 -38.73 11.50
C ASP A 260 12.02 -37.74 12.27
N LYS A 261 11.07 -38.27 13.05
CA LYS A 261 10.18 -37.51 13.95
C LYS A 261 10.94 -36.69 15.00
N LYS A 262 12.18 -37.07 15.34
CA LYS A 262 13.02 -36.30 16.28
C LYS A 262 13.49 -34.96 15.72
N GLU A 263 13.66 -34.85 14.40
CA GLU A 263 14.16 -33.60 13.80
C GLU A 263 13.12 -32.46 13.89
N ILE A 264 11.83 -32.78 13.96
CA ILE A 264 10.70 -31.83 14.06
C ILE A 264 10.14 -31.65 15.48
N GLU A 265 10.90 -32.06 16.51
CA GLU A 265 10.48 -31.91 17.90
C GLU A 265 10.19 -30.44 18.27
N GLY A 266 9.05 -30.23 18.93
CA GLY A 266 8.51 -28.91 19.28
C GLY A 266 7.59 -28.27 18.25
N LEU A 267 7.55 -28.73 16.99
CA LEU A 267 6.62 -28.18 16.01
C LEU A 267 5.14 -28.45 16.39
N PRO A 268 4.26 -27.45 16.26
CA PRO A 268 2.86 -27.62 16.60
C PRO A 268 2.08 -28.41 15.53
N ALA A 269 0.94 -28.96 15.94
CA ALA A 269 0.11 -29.83 15.09
C ALA A 269 -0.34 -29.14 13.78
N THR A 270 -0.55 -27.82 13.79
CA THR A 270 -0.90 -27.05 12.59
C THR A 270 0.25 -27.03 11.58
N ALA A 271 1.47 -26.71 12.02
CA ALA A 271 2.68 -26.72 11.19
C ALA A 271 3.00 -28.11 10.65
N LEU A 272 2.85 -29.15 11.49
CA LEU A 272 3.00 -30.55 11.06
C LEU A 272 1.94 -30.94 10.00
N GLY A 273 0.69 -30.49 10.17
CA GLY A 273 -0.37 -30.67 9.19
C GLY A 273 -0.07 -29.98 7.85
N LEU A 274 0.41 -28.74 7.87
CA LEU A 274 0.83 -28.03 6.66
C LEU A 274 2.02 -28.70 5.96
N ALA A 275 3.03 -29.15 6.72
CA ALA A 275 4.20 -29.80 6.17
C ALA A 275 3.89 -31.20 5.62
N ALA A 276 2.95 -31.93 6.22
CA ALA A 276 2.43 -33.20 5.69
C ALA A 276 1.58 -32.98 4.42
N GLN A 277 0.67 -31.99 4.42
CA GLN A 277 -0.11 -31.61 3.23
C GLN A 277 0.81 -31.18 2.07
N THR A 278 1.92 -30.50 2.38
CA THR A 278 2.98 -30.16 1.43
C THR A 278 3.67 -31.43 0.93
N ALA A 279 4.03 -32.38 1.80
CA ALA A 279 4.62 -33.66 1.41
C ALA A 279 3.70 -34.48 0.48
N VAL A 280 2.39 -34.55 0.75
CA VAL A 280 1.39 -35.17 -0.14
C VAL A 280 1.44 -34.52 -1.53
N SER A 281 1.46 -33.18 -1.60
CA SER A 281 1.55 -32.45 -2.88
C SER A 281 2.84 -32.72 -3.68
N LYS A 282 3.90 -33.20 -3.02
CA LYS A 282 5.19 -33.59 -3.61
C LYS A 282 5.28 -35.08 -3.95
N GLY A 283 4.22 -35.86 -3.69
CA GLY A 283 4.13 -37.28 -4.03
C GLY A 283 4.28 -38.26 -2.85
N HIS A 284 4.35 -37.76 -1.61
CA HIS A 284 4.33 -38.60 -0.41
C HIS A 284 2.88 -38.86 0.03
N GLU A 285 2.13 -39.66 -0.74
CA GLU A 285 0.67 -39.87 -0.56
C GLU A 285 0.26 -40.37 0.84
N ASN A 286 1.16 -41.06 1.54
CA ASN A 286 0.93 -41.58 2.91
C ASN A 286 1.32 -40.59 4.03
N ALA A 287 1.71 -39.35 3.70
CA ALA A 287 2.16 -38.39 4.70
C ALA A 287 1.01 -37.92 5.61
N THR A 288 1.22 -38.00 6.94
CA THR A 288 0.28 -37.47 7.94
C THR A 288 0.98 -36.52 8.90
N ALA A 289 0.21 -35.68 9.61
CA ALA A 289 0.78 -34.74 10.59
C ALA A 289 1.54 -35.48 11.71
N GLU A 290 1.02 -36.64 12.13
CA GLU A 290 1.48 -37.40 13.29
C GLU A 290 2.73 -38.24 13.01
N ASN A 291 2.87 -38.76 11.78
CA ASN A 291 3.89 -39.77 11.44
C ASN A 291 4.79 -39.36 10.26
N GLY A 292 4.48 -38.27 9.57
CA GLY A 292 5.25 -37.80 8.42
C GLY A 292 5.14 -38.71 7.20
N PRO A 293 6.06 -38.58 6.21
CA PRO A 293 7.14 -37.60 6.19
C PRO A 293 6.62 -36.17 6.01
N TRP A 294 7.43 -35.19 6.38
CA TRP A 294 7.09 -33.76 6.32
C TRP A 294 7.99 -33.05 5.30
N VAL A 295 7.44 -32.12 4.52
CA VAL A 295 8.24 -31.26 3.61
C VAL A 295 8.18 -29.83 4.10
N ILE A 296 9.35 -29.26 4.39
CA ILE A 296 9.52 -27.89 4.87
C ILE A 296 10.01 -26.99 3.73
N THR A 297 9.41 -25.81 3.61
CA THR A 297 9.65 -24.79 2.57
C THR A 297 10.02 -23.43 3.17
N LEU A 298 10.44 -22.47 2.32
CA LEU A 298 10.86 -21.12 2.73
C LEU A 298 9.78 -20.03 2.61
N ASP A 299 8.53 -20.38 2.28
CA ASP A 299 7.42 -19.43 2.40
C ASP A 299 7.03 -19.21 3.87
N ALA A 300 6.48 -18.03 4.18
CA ALA A 300 6.43 -17.50 5.54
C ALA A 300 5.72 -18.43 6.56
N PRO A 301 4.56 -19.06 6.27
CA PRO A 301 3.92 -19.96 7.23
C PRO A 301 4.78 -21.17 7.62
N SER A 302 5.52 -21.75 6.68
CA SER A 302 6.45 -22.86 6.95
C SER A 302 7.71 -22.37 7.69
N PHE A 303 8.34 -21.31 7.20
CA PHE A 303 9.60 -20.81 7.75
C PHE A 303 9.44 -20.26 9.18
N MET A 304 8.40 -19.47 9.46
CA MET A 304 8.16 -18.90 10.80
C MET A 304 7.92 -19.99 11.85
N ALA A 305 7.09 -20.99 11.53
CA ALA A 305 6.80 -22.09 12.45
C ALA A 305 8.07 -22.85 12.89
N ILE A 306 9.02 -23.06 11.98
CA ILE A 306 10.33 -23.66 12.31
C ILE A 306 11.13 -22.72 13.23
N MET A 307 11.24 -21.44 12.86
CA MET A 307 12.04 -20.48 13.61
C MET A 307 11.51 -20.18 15.01
N GLN A 308 10.20 -20.30 15.24
CA GLN A 308 9.56 -20.10 16.55
C GLN A 308 9.49 -21.38 17.40
N HIS A 309 9.32 -22.58 16.81
CA HIS A 309 8.96 -23.78 17.57
C HIS A 309 9.93 -24.96 17.49
N ALA A 310 10.78 -25.08 16.46
CA ALA A 310 11.67 -26.24 16.33
C ALA A 310 12.74 -26.25 17.44
N GLN A 311 12.71 -27.26 18.31
CA GLN A 311 13.70 -27.44 19.38
C GLN A 311 15.08 -27.81 18.81
N ASN A 312 15.11 -28.51 17.67
CA ASN A 312 16.32 -28.84 16.93
C ASN A 312 17.02 -27.56 16.41
N ARG A 313 18.03 -27.09 17.16
CA ARG A 313 18.81 -25.89 16.83
C ARG A 313 19.52 -25.99 15.48
N THR A 314 19.96 -27.18 15.06
CA THR A 314 20.60 -27.39 13.75
C THR A 314 19.59 -27.19 12.61
N LEU A 315 18.34 -27.63 12.78
CA LEU A 315 17.27 -27.36 11.82
C LEU A 315 16.95 -25.86 11.72
N ARG A 316 16.93 -25.14 12.86
CA ARG A 316 16.78 -23.67 12.87
C ARG A 316 17.93 -22.99 12.12
N GLU A 317 19.19 -23.40 12.34
CA GLU A 317 20.35 -22.83 11.66
C GLU A 317 20.32 -23.10 10.14
N GLU A 318 20.03 -24.34 9.72
CA GLU A 318 19.95 -24.73 8.31
C GLU A 318 18.90 -23.89 7.57
N LEU A 319 17.69 -23.79 8.13
CA LEU A 319 16.60 -23.02 7.51
C LEU A 319 16.85 -21.51 7.55
N TYR A 320 17.39 -20.98 8.64
CA TYR A 320 17.74 -19.57 8.73
C TYR A 320 18.75 -19.18 7.64
N ARG A 321 19.83 -19.96 7.48
CA ARG A 321 20.85 -19.75 6.44
C ARG A 321 20.25 -19.90 5.04
N ALA A 322 19.41 -20.90 4.81
CA ALA A 322 18.73 -21.08 3.53
C ALA A 322 17.80 -19.91 3.17
N TYR A 323 17.04 -19.38 4.13
CA TYR A 323 16.17 -18.23 3.95
C TYR A 323 16.95 -16.94 3.66
N LEU A 324 18.07 -16.74 4.36
CA LEU A 324 18.93 -15.55 4.29
C LEU A 324 19.76 -15.47 2.99
N THR A 325 20.03 -16.63 2.37
CA THR A 325 20.82 -16.76 1.13
C THR A 325 19.96 -17.04 -0.12
N ARG A 326 18.64 -16.80 -0.04
CA ARG A 326 17.76 -16.89 -1.22
C ARG A 326 18.18 -15.87 -2.27
N ALA A 327 18.19 -16.33 -3.53
CA ALA A 327 18.51 -15.53 -4.70
C ALA A 327 19.89 -14.83 -4.63
N SER A 328 20.89 -15.45 -3.98
CA SER A 328 22.24 -14.87 -3.82
C SER A 328 23.38 -15.74 -4.38
N SER A 329 23.07 -16.67 -5.28
CA SER A 329 24.07 -17.52 -5.95
C SER A 329 23.51 -18.22 -7.19
N GLY A 330 24.41 -18.56 -8.13
CA GLY A 330 24.09 -19.28 -9.36
C GLY A 330 23.13 -18.51 -10.29
N ASP A 331 22.30 -19.24 -11.03
CA ASP A 331 21.37 -18.66 -12.03
C ASP A 331 20.28 -17.74 -11.44
N LEU A 332 20.12 -17.73 -10.10
CA LEU A 332 19.14 -16.94 -9.36
C LEU A 332 19.79 -15.77 -8.59
N ASP A 333 21.08 -15.49 -8.79
CA ASP A 333 21.78 -14.44 -8.07
C ASP A 333 21.27 -13.04 -8.42
N ASN A 334 20.82 -12.32 -7.40
CA ASN A 334 20.35 -10.94 -7.46
C ASN A 334 21.45 -9.92 -7.11
N ALA A 335 22.64 -10.31 -6.64
CA ALA A 335 23.71 -9.38 -6.27
C ALA A 335 24.10 -8.45 -7.43
N ALA A 336 24.47 -9.04 -8.58
CA ALA A 336 24.80 -8.29 -9.79
C ALA A 336 23.60 -7.52 -10.40
N ILE A 337 22.37 -7.96 -10.12
CA ILE A 337 21.15 -7.25 -10.51
C ILE A 337 20.98 -5.98 -9.67
N ILE A 338 21.23 -6.06 -8.36
CA ILE A 338 21.21 -4.92 -7.43
C ILE A 338 22.27 -3.88 -7.86
N ASP A 339 23.52 -4.31 -8.09
CA ASP A 339 24.60 -3.41 -8.49
C ASP A 339 24.26 -2.62 -9.76
N GLN A 340 23.69 -3.30 -10.77
CA GLN A 340 23.25 -2.67 -12.01
C GLN A 340 22.03 -1.76 -11.80
N ILE A 341 21.06 -2.13 -10.96
CA ILE A 341 19.92 -1.27 -10.59
C ILE A 341 20.42 0.02 -9.93
N LEU A 342 21.29 -0.07 -8.92
CA LEU A 342 21.82 1.09 -8.21
C LEU A 342 22.64 1.99 -9.14
N LYS A 343 23.46 1.42 -10.03
CA LYS A 343 24.21 2.16 -11.04
C LYS A 343 23.30 2.93 -11.99
N LEU A 344 22.27 2.27 -12.53
CA LEU A 344 21.28 2.87 -13.43
C LEU A 344 20.45 3.96 -12.72
N ARG A 345 20.11 3.76 -11.45
CA ARG A 345 19.42 4.76 -10.60
C ARG A 345 20.27 6.01 -10.36
N LEU A 346 21.56 5.85 -10.08
CA LEU A 346 22.50 6.97 -9.97
C LEU A 346 22.69 7.70 -11.30
N GLU A 347 22.78 6.97 -12.42
CA GLU A 347 22.87 7.58 -13.75
C GLU A 347 21.59 8.35 -14.12
N LYS A 348 20.41 7.80 -13.81
CA LYS A 348 19.12 8.49 -13.94
C LYS A 348 19.11 9.80 -13.14
N ALA A 349 19.54 9.79 -11.88
CA ALA A 349 19.61 10.99 -11.05
C ALA A 349 20.49 12.07 -11.67
N ASN A 350 21.71 11.70 -12.10
CA ASN A 350 22.65 12.62 -12.73
C ASN A 350 22.11 13.21 -14.05
N LEU A 351 21.43 12.42 -14.90
CA LEU A 351 20.79 12.93 -16.11
C LEU A 351 19.71 13.98 -15.79
N LEU A 352 18.96 13.77 -14.71
CA LEU A 352 17.90 14.65 -14.22
C LEU A 352 18.43 15.87 -13.43
N GLY A 353 19.74 15.96 -13.17
CA GLY A 353 20.37 17.07 -12.43
C GLY A 353 20.37 16.92 -10.91
N TYR A 354 20.01 15.74 -10.39
CA TYR A 354 20.09 15.40 -8.96
C TYR A 354 21.42 14.70 -8.64
N LYS A 355 21.87 14.77 -7.39
CA LYS A 355 23.15 14.19 -6.95
C LYS A 355 23.08 12.68 -6.76
N ASN A 356 21.91 12.18 -6.37
CA ASN A 356 21.68 10.78 -6.05
C ASN A 356 20.20 10.40 -6.25
N TYR A 357 19.89 9.10 -6.22
CA TYR A 357 18.53 8.63 -6.48
C TYR A 357 17.54 8.93 -5.35
N ALA A 358 18.01 9.11 -4.11
CA ALA A 358 17.11 9.52 -3.04
C ALA A 358 16.52 10.92 -3.28
N GLU A 359 17.31 11.90 -3.76
CA GLU A 359 16.77 13.21 -4.14
C GLU A 359 15.70 13.10 -5.26
N VAL A 360 15.87 12.20 -6.23
CA VAL A 360 14.87 11.86 -7.27
C VAL A 360 13.58 11.27 -6.66
N SER A 361 13.74 10.37 -5.69
CA SER A 361 12.62 9.68 -5.02
C SER A 361 11.83 10.59 -4.07
N MET A 362 12.52 11.53 -3.40
CA MET A 362 11.93 12.50 -2.47
C MET A 362 11.12 13.59 -3.18
N ALA A 363 11.41 13.88 -4.45
CA ALA A 363 10.66 14.87 -5.24
C ALA A 363 9.15 14.59 -5.34
N THR A 364 8.67 13.35 -5.07
CA THR A 364 7.23 13.01 -5.06
C THR A 364 6.75 12.50 -3.70
N LYS A 365 7.41 12.92 -2.62
CA LYS A 365 7.12 12.56 -1.23
C LYS A 365 6.98 13.82 -0.37
N MET A 366 6.43 13.68 0.84
CA MET A 366 6.34 14.77 1.82
C MET A 366 7.71 15.10 2.42
N ALA A 367 8.57 14.10 2.63
CA ALA A 367 9.87 14.27 3.24
C ALA A 367 10.97 14.66 2.24
N THR A 368 12.02 15.29 2.76
CA THR A 368 13.35 15.35 2.14
C THR A 368 14.24 14.25 2.71
N VAL A 369 15.41 14.01 2.09
CA VAL A 369 16.42 13.07 2.65
C VAL A 369 16.78 13.42 4.10
N GLU A 370 17.04 14.71 4.36
CA GLU A 370 17.35 15.22 5.70
C GLU A 370 16.22 14.94 6.71
N LYS A 371 14.95 15.17 6.34
CA LYS A 371 13.81 14.92 7.23
C LYS A 371 13.51 13.44 7.44
N ALA A 372 13.77 12.60 6.44
CA ALA A 372 13.72 11.15 6.61
C ALA A 372 14.83 10.67 7.56
N GLU A 373 16.09 11.11 7.37
CA GLU A 373 17.20 10.78 8.28
C GLU A 373 16.95 11.30 9.71
N GLU A 374 16.42 12.51 9.89
CA GLU A 374 16.05 13.08 11.20
C GLU A 374 15.00 12.23 11.94
N LEU A 375 13.92 11.84 11.25
CA LEU A 375 12.88 10.98 11.84
C LEU A 375 13.45 9.61 12.21
N LEU A 376 14.19 8.98 11.30
CA LEU A 376 14.77 7.66 11.51
C LEU A 376 15.75 7.67 12.69
N GLU A 377 16.61 8.68 12.83
CA GLU A 377 17.54 8.79 13.95
C GLU A 377 16.82 9.03 15.28
N LYS A 378 15.78 9.88 15.30
CA LYS A 378 14.94 10.10 16.48
C LYS A 378 14.30 8.79 16.96
N LEU A 379 13.73 8.01 16.04
CA LEU A 379 13.13 6.72 16.34
C LEU A 379 14.18 5.66 16.75
N ARG A 380 15.36 5.67 16.12
CA ARG A 380 16.49 4.77 16.43
C ARG A 380 17.01 5.00 17.84
N SER A 381 17.23 6.26 18.21
CA SER A 381 17.62 6.67 19.56
C SER A 381 16.58 6.25 20.61
N ALA A 382 15.28 6.41 20.33
CA ALA A 382 14.22 5.93 21.22
C ALA A 382 14.13 4.39 21.33
N SER A 383 14.47 3.67 20.26
CA SER A 383 14.33 2.20 20.19
C SER A 383 15.55 1.43 20.72
N TRP A 384 16.74 2.06 20.71
CA TRP A 384 18.02 1.37 20.97
C TRP A 384 18.08 0.70 22.35
N ASN A 385 17.84 1.44 23.43
CA ASN A 385 17.95 0.90 24.79
C ASN A 385 16.96 -0.24 25.04
N ALA A 386 15.74 -0.13 24.50
CA ALA A 386 14.74 -1.20 24.56
C ALA A 386 15.19 -2.44 23.78
N ALA A 387 15.77 -2.28 22.58
CA ALA A 387 16.30 -3.40 21.79
C ALA A 387 17.51 -4.09 22.46
N VAL A 388 18.32 -3.35 23.22
CA VAL A 388 19.42 -3.92 24.02
C VAL A 388 18.85 -4.73 25.20
N GLN A 389 17.88 -4.17 25.93
CA GLN A 389 17.21 -4.89 27.02
C GLN A 389 16.49 -6.14 26.50
N ASP A 390 15.82 -6.05 25.36
CA ASP A 390 15.19 -7.19 24.68
C ASP A 390 16.17 -8.35 24.40
N MET A 391 17.46 -8.07 24.18
CA MET A 391 18.47 -9.11 23.95
C MET A 391 18.99 -9.70 25.27
N GLU A 392 19.17 -8.88 26.30
CA GLU A 392 19.57 -9.38 27.62
C GLU A 392 18.43 -10.17 28.30
N ASP A 393 17.16 -9.76 28.15
CA ASP A 393 15.96 -10.50 28.56
C ASP A 393 15.96 -11.92 27.95
N LEU A 394 16.25 -12.05 26.64
CA LEU A 394 16.39 -13.35 25.98
C LEU A 394 17.53 -14.16 26.58
N LYS A 395 18.72 -13.56 26.70
CA LYS A 395 19.92 -14.22 27.21
C LYS A 395 19.72 -14.73 28.64
N GLN A 396 19.17 -13.90 29.52
CA GLN A 396 18.82 -14.28 30.89
C GLN A 396 17.80 -15.42 30.91
N PHE A 397 16.75 -15.35 30.09
CA PHE A 397 15.76 -16.42 29.99
C PHE A 397 16.39 -17.74 29.53
N CYS A 398 17.24 -17.73 28.49
CA CYS A 398 17.97 -18.91 28.03
C CYS A 398 18.86 -19.51 29.13
N GLN A 399 19.52 -18.66 29.93
CA GLN A 399 20.33 -19.11 31.07
C GLN A 399 19.47 -19.78 32.16
N THR A 400 18.29 -19.24 32.48
CA THR A 400 17.38 -19.85 33.46
C THR A 400 16.80 -21.19 33.00
N GLN A 401 16.65 -21.40 31.68
CA GLN A 401 16.25 -22.69 31.09
C GLN A 401 17.43 -23.67 30.94
N GLY A 402 18.65 -23.29 31.33
CA GLY A 402 19.84 -24.14 31.22
C GLY A 402 20.29 -24.42 29.79
N ALA A 403 19.88 -23.59 28.82
CA ALA A 403 20.15 -23.83 27.40
C ALA A 403 21.66 -23.68 27.06
N PRO A 404 22.26 -24.62 26.31
CA PRO A 404 23.69 -24.57 26.00
C PRO A 404 24.05 -23.37 25.10
N GLU A 405 23.13 -22.89 24.26
CA GLU A 405 23.33 -21.68 23.45
C GLU A 405 23.20 -20.36 24.22
N ALA A 406 22.83 -20.36 25.51
CA ALA A 406 22.54 -19.14 26.25
C ALA A 406 23.72 -18.15 26.35
N ASN A 407 24.96 -18.65 26.27
CA ASN A 407 26.17 -17.82 26.25
C ASN A 407 26.65 -17.45 24.83
N ASN A 408 25.95 -17.90 23.78
CA ASN A 408 26.29 -17.66 22.37
C ASN A 408 25.01 -17.65 21.48
N LEU A 409 24.03 -16.83 21.86
CA LEU A 409 22.79 -16.67 21.10
C LEU A 409 23.08 -16.16 19.69
N SER A 410 22.61 -16.91 18.71
CA SER A 410 22.78 -16.62 17.29
C SER A 410 21.46 -16.18 16.66
N HIS A 411 21.48 -15.62 15.45
CA HIS A 411 20.26 -15.09 14.80
C HIS A 411 19.13 -16.12 14.67
N TRP A 412 19.46 -17.41 14.47
CA TRP A 412 18.51 -18.51 14.40
C TRP A 412 17.94 -18.97 15.75
N ASP A 413 18.42 -18.40 16.86
CA ASP A 413 17.92 -18.65 18.22
C ASP A 413 16.93 -17.56 18.68
N ILE A 414 17.03 -16.34 18.12
CA ILE A 414 16.26 -15.18 18.57
C ILE A 414 14.75 -15.43 18.50
N SER A 415 14.25 -15.96 17.39
CA SER A 415 12.79 -16.16 17.21
C SER A 415 12.25 -17.24 18.16
N PHE A 416 12.97 -18.36 18.29
CA PHE A 416 12.62 -19.45 19.18
C PHE A 416 12.56 -19.00 20.64
N TRP A 417 13.62 -18.36 21.15
CA TRP A 417 13.65 -17.89 22.52
C TRP A 417 12.73 -16.68 22.77
N SER A 418 12.40 -15.90 21.74
CA SER A 418 11.38 -14.86 21.85
C SER A 418 10.00 -15.47 22.08
N GLU A 419 9.65 -16.56 21.37
CA GLU A 419 8.38 -17.23 21.60
C GLU A 419 8.33 -17.92 22.97
N ARG A 420 9.38 -18.66 23.35
CA ARG A 420 9.46 -19.29 24.69
C ARG A 420 9.37 -18.26 25.83
N LEU A 421 10.04 -17.11 25.70
CA LEU A 421 9.93 -16.02 26.69
C LEU A 421 8.55 -15.37 26.65
N ARG A 422 7.93 -15.18 25.48
CA ARG A 422 6.57 -14.62 25.34
C ARG A 422 5.53 -15.52 26.01
N GLU A 423 5.57 -16.81 25.72
CA GLU A 423 4.74 -17.84 26.36
C GLU A 423 4.91 -17.80 27.89
N SER A 424 6.15 -17.79 28.39
CA SER A 424 6.42 -17.78 29.83
C SER A 424 6.09 -16.45 30.54
N LYS A 425 6.16 -15.31 29.84
CA LYS A 425 5.99 -13.97 30.43
C LYS A 425 4.55 -13.48 30.42
N TYR A 426 3.75 -13.93 29.45
CA TYR A 426 2.35 -13.51 29.29
C TYR A 426 1.34 -14.65 29.40
N GLU A 427 1.79 -15.91 29.50
CA GLU A 427 0.93 -17.10 29.55
C GLU A 427 -0.01 -17.20 28.33
N ILE A 428 0.56 -16.97 27.13
CA ILE A 428 -0.14 -17.06 25.84
C ILE A 428 0.60 -18.04 24.95
N ASN A 429 -0.11 -19.04 24.43
CA ASN A 429 0.36 -19.88 23.34
C ASN A 429 -0.32 -19.46 22.03
N GLU A 430 0.45 -19.20 20.96
CA GLU A 430 -0.12 -18.79 19.66
C GLU A 430 -1.02 -19.87 19.04
N GLU A 431 -0.74 -21.15 19.30
CA GLU A 431 -1.52 -22.27 18.76
C GLU A 431 -2.84 -22.48 19.49
N GLU A 432 -2.92 -22.12 20.77
CA GLU A 432 -4.18 -22.09 21.52
C GLU A 432 -5.08 -20.92 21.10
N LEU A 433 -4.50 -19.86 20.52
CA LEU A 433 -5.23 -18.73 19.95
C LEU A 433 -5.78 -19.00 18.55
N ARG A 434 -5.05 -19.75 17.71
CA ARG A 434 -5.44 -20.05 16.31
C ARG A 434 -6.92 -20.46 16.15
N PRO A 435 -7.51 -21.34 16.98
CA PRO A 435 -8.92 -21.70 16.88
C PRO A 435 -9.92 -20.53 16.96
N TYR A 436 -9.57 -19.43 17.62
CA TYR A 436 -10.41 -18.24 17.76
C TYR A 436 -10.30 -17.29 16.55
N PHE A 437 -9.22 -17.38 15.77
CA PHE A 437 -8.94 -16.50 14.62
C PHE A 437 -9.13 -17.23 13.29
N SER A 438 -10.33 -17.79 13.07
CA SER A 438 -10.68 -18.34 11.75
C SER A 438 -10.95 -17.23 10.74
N LEU A 439 -10.40 -17.33 9.52
CA LEU A 439 -10.53 -16.28 8.51
C LEU A 439 -11.98 -15.80 8.28
N PRO A 440 -13.02 -16.66 8.21
CA PRO A 440 -14.40 -16.18 8.07
C PRO A 440 -14.83 -15.22 9.19
N LYS A 441 -14.46 -15.51 10.45
CA LYS A 441 -14.81 -14.66 11.61
C LYS A 441 -13.99 -13.37 11.67
N VAL A 442 -12.74 -13.41 11.20
CA VAL A 442 -11.91 -12.22 10.99
C VAL A 442 -12.55 -11.28 9.96
N MET A 443 -13.02 -11.81 8.82
CA MET A 443 -13.72 -11.01 7.81
C MET A 443 -15.07 -10.49 8.32
N ASP A 444 -15.89 -11.32 8.99
CA ASP A 444 -17.15 -10.90 9.61
C ASP A 444 -16.94 -9.69 10.55
N GLY A 445 -15.96 -9.79 11.47
CA GLY A 445 -15.65 -8.72 12.43
C GLY A 445 -15.06 -7.46 11.79
N LEU A 446 -14.18 -7.62 10.78
CA LEU A 446 -13.62 -6.53 9.99
C LEU A 446 -14.71 -5.74 9.24
N PHE A 447 -15.70 -6.43 8.65
CA PHE A 447 -16.82 -5.79 7.97
C PHE A 447 -17.77 -5.09 8.96
N ASN A 448 -18.03 -5.69 10.13
CA ASN A 448 -18.79 -5.04 11.19
C ASN A 448 -18.10 -3.75 11.71
N LEU A 449 -16.77 -3.78 11.86
CA LEU A 449 -15.98 -2.59 12.18
C LEU A 449 -16.09 -1.52 11.07
N ALA A 450 -15.94 -1.92 9.81
CA ALA A 450 -16.05 -1.01 8.67
C ALA A 450 -17.45 -0.36 8.58
N LYS A 451 -18.49 -1.12 8.89
CA LYS A 451 -19.87 -0.62 9.00
C LYS A 451 -20.02 0.41 10.11
N MET A 452 -19.47 0.11 11.30
CA MET A 452 -19.53 1.00 12.46
C MET A 452 -18.76 2.30 12.19
N LEU A 453 -17.53 2.24 11.69
CA LEU A 453 -16.70 3.42 11.45
C LEU A 453 -17.12 4.24 10.23
N PHE A 454 -17.47 3.57 9.13
CA PHE A 454 -17.56 4.22 7.81
C PHE A 454 -18.95 4.14 7.16
N GLY A 455 -19.92 3.51 7.81
CA GLY A 455 -21.31 3.44 7.33
C GLY A 455 -21.46 2.70 6.00
N ILE A 456 -20.68 1.63 5.81
CA ILE A 456 -20.72 0.77 4.62
C ILE A 456 -21.16 -0.65 4.97
N ASP A 457 -21.88 -1.28 4.06
CA ASP A 457 -22.24 -2.69 4.14
C ASP A 457 -21.42 -3.49 3.12
N ILE A 458 -20.87 -4.62 3.53
CA ILE A 458 -20.01 -5.46 2.68
C ILE A 458 -20.59 -6.87 2.64
N GLU A 459 -20.85 -7.37 1.44
CA GLU A 459 -21.44 -8.68 1.22
C GLU A 459 -20.65 -9.50 0.19
N PRO A 460 -20.62 -10.84 0.31
CA PRO A 460 -20.08 -11.71 -0.73
C PRO A 460 -20.83 -11.55 -2.04
N ALA A 461 -20.07 -11.39 -3.12
CA ALA A 461 -20.55 -11.26 -4.50
C ALA A 461 -19.91 -12.30 -5.43
N ASP A 462 -19.44 -13.42 -4.87
CA ASP A 462 -18.80 -14.52 -5.61
C ASP A 462 -19.65 -14.96 -6.82
N GLY A 463 -19.03 -15.05 -8.00
CA GLY A 463 -19.71 -15.35 -9.26
C GLY A 463 -20.21 -14.13 -10.05
N LEU A 464 -20.23 -12.92 -9.46
CA LEU A 464 -20.49 -11.67 -10.20
C LEU A 464 -19.29 -11.26 -11.08
N ALA A 465 -18.07 -11.53 -10.61
CA ALA A 465 -16.83 -11.25 -11.32
C ALA A 465 -16.01 -12.53 -11.55
N PRO A 466 -15.28 -12.65 -12.67
CA PRO A 466 -14.39 -13.79 -12.91
C PRO A 466 -13.16 -13.76 -12.00
N VAL A 467 -12.66 -14.93 -11.60
CA VAL A 467 -11.51 -15.09 -10.69
C VAL A 467 -10.45 -16.03 -11.25
N TRP A 468 -9.20 -15.84 -10.83
CA TRP A 468 -8.04 -16.63 -11.29
C TRP A 468 -7.80 -17.92 -10.49
N ASN A 469 -8.37 -18.04 -9.28
CA ASN A 469 -8.22 -19.22 -8.43
C ASN A 469 -9.50 -19.43 -7.59
N LYS A 470 -9.83 -20.69 -7.29
CA LYS A 470 -11.04 -21.10 -6.53
C LYS A 470 -11.12 -20.55 -5.08
N ASP A 471 -9.98 -20.20 -4.50
CA ASP A 471 -9.86 -19.73 -3.12
C ASP A 471 -9.95 -18.18 -3.04
N VAL A 472 -10.07 -17.50 -4.20
CA VAL A 472 -10.36 -16.06 -4.28
C VAL A 472 -11.81 -15.81 -3.89
N ARG A 473 -12.02 -14.79 -3.03
CA ARG A 473 -13.35 -14.25 -2.73
C ARG A 473 -13.57 -12.92 -3.43
N PHE A 474 -14.81 -12.62 -3.80
CA PHE A 474 -15.22 -11.34 -4.36
C PHE A 474 -16.34 -10.72 -3.53
N PHE A 475 -16.28 -9.41 -3.29
CA PHE A 475 -17.20 -8.70 -2.40
C PHE A 475 -17.75 -7.43 -3.07
N CYS A 476 -19.01 -7.11 -2.77
CA CYS A 476 -19.64 -5.83 -3.08
C CYS A 476 -19.62 -4.94 -1.83
N VAL A 477 -19.27 -3.67 -2.01
CA VAL A 477 -19.34 -2.63 -0.96
C VAL A 477 -20.47 -1.68 -1.30
N LYS A 478 -21.40 -1.52 -0.36
CA LYS A 478 -22.58 -0.65 -0.45
C LYS A 478 -22.49 0.48 0.58
N ASP A 479 -23.16 1.58 0.30
CA ASP A 479 -23.40 2.63 1.28
C ASP A 479 -24.70 2.43 2.07
N SER A 480 -25.06 3.42 2.89
CA SER A 480 -26.27 3.40 3.72
C SER A 480 -27.60 3.46 2.97
N THR A 481 -27.63 3.74 1.66
CA THR A 481 -28.87 3.61 0.85
C THR A 481 -28.98 2.22 0.23
N GLY A 482 -27.94 1.39 0.34
CA GLY A 482 -27.85 0.05 -0.25
C GLY A 482 -27.28 0.05 -1.66
N ASP A 483 -26.81 1.21 -2.15
CA ASP A 483 -26.28 1.36 -3.50
C ASP A 483 -24.82 0.88 -3.56
N PRO A 484 -24.42 0.09 -4.58
CA PRO A 484 -23.03 -0.32 -4.76
C PRO A 484 -22.11 0.89 -4.99
N ILE A 485 -21.09 1.04 -4.15
CA ILE A 485 -20.09 2.10 -4.27
C ILE A 485 -18.70 1.59 -4.67
N ALA A 486 -18.39 0.30 -4.42
CA ALA A 486 -17.12 -0.32 -4.81
C ALA A 486 -17.20 -1.86 -4.81
N TYR A 487 -16.11 -2.51 -5.25
CA TYR A 487 -15.92 -3.96 -5.13
C TYR A 487 -14.46 -4.30 -4.80
N PHE A 488 -14.21 -5.50 -4.27
CA PHE A 488 -12.83 -6.00 -4.16
C PHE A 488 -12.73 -7.52 -4.25
N TYR A 489 -11.57 -7.98 -4.70
CA TYR A 489 -11.15 -9.38 -4.66
C TYR A 489 -10.22 -9.62 -3.46
N PHE A 490 -10.23 -10.83 -2.92
CA PHE A 490 -9.31 -11.24 -1.86
C PHE A 490 -8.71 -12.62 -2.16
N ASP A 491 -7.38 -12.71 -2.32
CA ASP A 491 -6.61 -13.97 -2.47
C ASP A 491 -5.74 -14.19 -1.21
N PRO A 492 -6.24 -14.90 -0.18
CA PRO A 492 -5.65 -14.89 1.17
C PRO A 492 -4.42 -15.78 1.36
N TYR A 493 -4.36 -16.96 0.71
CA TYR A 493 -3.49 -18.06 1.16
C TYR A 493 -2.11 -18.09 0.51
N SER A 494 -1.10 -18.59 1.23
CA SER A 494 0.22 -18.91 0.66
C SER A 494 0.09 -19.92 -0.49
N ARG A 495 0.76 -19.63 -1.61
CA ARG A 495 0.75 -20.49 -2.81
C ARG A 495 2.09 -20.41 -3.57
N PRO A 496 3.22 -20.79 -2.94
CA PRO A 496 4.58 -20.47 -3.41
C PRO A 496 4.97 -21.13 -4.74
N SER A 497 4.15 -22.04 -5.28
CA SER A 497 4.32 -22.59 -6.63
C SER A 497 4.17 -21.55 -7.74
N GLU A 498 3.38 -20.49 -7.51
CA GLU A 498 2.95 -19.50 -8.52
C GLU A 498 2.67 -18.09 -7.99
N LYS A 499 2.54 -17.90 -6.67
CA LYS A 499 2.17 -16.63 -6.03
C LYS A 499 3.36 -15.97 -5.34
N ARG A 500 3.54 -14.66 -5.54
CA ARG A 500 4.53 -13.83 -4.82
C ARG A 500 4.21 -13.82 -3.32
N GLY A 501 5.24 -13.93 -2.48
CA GLY A 501 5.10 -13.84 -1.02
C GLY A 501 4.86 -12.41 -0.49
N GLY A 502 4.58 -12.29 0.80
CA GLY A 502 4.20 -11.04 1.47
C GLY A 502 2.69 -10.81 1.49
N ALA A 503 2.28 -9.57 1.70
CA ALA A 503 0.91 -9.10 1.48
C ALA A 503 0.95 -7.78 0.71
N TRP A 504 -0.12 -7.46 -0.02
CA TRP A 504 -0.29 -6.18 -0.72
C TRP A 504 -1.74 -5.95 -1.17
N MET A 505 -2.07 -4.67 -1.36
CA MET A 505 -3.21 -4.19 -2.11
C MET A 505 -2.78 -3.77 -3.53
N ASP A 506 -3.68 -3.89 -4.50
CA ASP A 506 -3.47 -3.36 -5.87
C ASP A 506 -4.78 -2.80 -6.45
N GLU A 507 -4.68 -1.87 -7.40
CA GLU A 507 -5.84 -1.31 -8.09
C GLU A 507 -6.24 -2.12 -9.33
N VAL A 508 -7.52 -2.52 -9.41
CA VAL A 508 -8.06 -3.17 -10.60
C VAL A 508 -8.56 -2.11 -11.58
N VAL A 509 -9.42 -1.22 -11.08
CA VAL A 509 -9.85 0.00 -11.76
C VAL A 509 -10.08 1.10 -10.73
N ALA A 510 -9.64 2.32 -11.03
CA ALA A 510 -9.92 3.49 -10.20
C ALA A 510 -11.32 4.08 -10.49
N ARG A 511 -11.89 4.76 -9.49
CA ARG A 511 -13.12 5.54 -9.63
C ARG A 511 -12.93 6.63 -10.69
N SER A 512 -13.88 6.78 -11.61
CA SER A 512 -13.71 7.73 -12.73
C SER A 512 -15.02 8.13 -13.40
N ARG A 513 -15.34 9.42 -13.44
CA ARG A 513 -16.40 9.97 -14.31
C ARG A 513 -16.06 9.82 -15.80
N VAL A 514 -14.78 9.96 -16.14
CA VAL A 514 -14.29 9.92 -17.52
C VAL A 514 -14.40 8.53 -18.15
N LEU A 515 -14.25 7.47 -17.35
CA LEU A 515 -14.33 6.08 -17.80
C LEU A 515 -15.67 5.42 -17.43
N SER A 516 -16.73 6.22 -17.26
CA SER A 516 -18.08 5.68 -17.06
C SER A 516 -18.66 5.06 -18.33
N ARG A 517 -19.62 4.17 -18.14
CA ARG A 517 -20.43 3.57 -19.20
C ARG A 517 -21.81 4.21 -19.32
N ASP A 518 -22.27 4.89 -18.26
CA ASP A 518 -23.59 5.49 -18.16
C ASP A 518 -23.48 7.01 -18.03
N ASP A 519 -24.36 7.74 -18.73
CA ASP A 519 -24.38 9.21 -18.69
C ASP A 519 -24.82 9.73 -17.31
N GLY A 520 -23.85 10.13 -16.49
CA GLY A 520 -24.07 10.92 -15.27
C GLY A 520 -23.49 10.34 -13.98
N SER A 521 -23.14 9.06 -13.93
CA SER A 521 -22.46 8.42 -12.79
C SER A 521 -20.97 8.19 -13.09
N PRO A 522 -20.08 8.13 -12.08
CA PRO A 522 -18.71 7.67 -12.27
C PRO A 522 -18.62 6.14 -12.21
N ARG A 523 -17.72 5.55 -13.02
CA ARG A 523 -17.33 4.15 -12.86
C ARG A 523 -16.83 3.91 -11.44
N LEU A 524 -17.33 2.84 -10.81
CA LEU A 524 -16.95 2.46 -9.45
C LEU A 524 -15.51 1.92 -9.38
N PRO A 525 -14.78 2.15 -8.27
CA PRO A 525 -13.48 1.57 -8.03
C PRO A 525 -13.56 0.07 -7.72
N VAL A 526 -12.52 -0.67 -8.10
CA VAL A 526 -12.33 -2.08 -7.76
C VAL A 526 -10.90 -2.30 -7.30
N ALA A 527 -10.71 -3.03 -6.19
CA ALA A 527 -9.43 -3.33 -5.55
C ALA A 527 -9.08 -4.83 -5.54
N HIS A 528 -7.80 -5.16 -5.41
CA HIS A 528 -7.30 -6.45 -4.98
C HIS A 528 -6.74 -6.32 -3.55
N MET A 529 -7.04 -7.29 -2.69
CA MET A 529 -6.29 -7.59 -1.48
C MET A 529 -5.63 -8.96 -1.65
N VAL A 530 -4.35 -9.06 -1.32
CA VAL A 530 -3.60 -10.32 -1.43
C VAL A 530 -2.76 -10.52 -0.17
N CYS A 531 -2.98 -11.64 0.52
CA CYS A 531 -2.14 -12.07 1.64
C CYS A 531 -1.45 -13.40 1.28
N ASN A 532 -0.54 -13.88 2.12
CA ASN A 532 0.02 -15.24 2.03
C ASN A 532 -0.07 -15.95 3.39
N GLN A 533 -1.24 -15.88 4.02
CA GLN A 533 -1.49 -16.53 5.30
C GLN A 533 -1.53 -18.05 5.18
N MET A 534 -1.47 -18.76 6.31
CA MET A 534 -1.55 -20.21 6.39
C MET A 534 -2.80 -20.76 5.66
N PRO A 535 -2.64 -21.65 4.66
CA PRO A 535 -3.78 -22.27 3.99
C PRO A 535 -4.64 -23.12 4.93
N PRO A 536 -5.89 -23.42 4.56
CA PRO A 536 -6.69 -24.48 5.18
C PRO A 536 -5.92 -25.80 5.28
N VAL A 537 -6.03 -26.47 6.43
CA VAL A 537 -5.44 -27.80 6.70
C VAL A 537 -6.58 -28.81 6.83
N GLY A 538 -6.67 -29.73 5.87
CA GLY A 538 -7.84 -30.61 5.74
C GLY A 538 -9.14 -29.81 5.51
N ASP A 539 -10.21 -30.21 6.20
CA ASP A 539 -11.54 -29.57 6.09
C ASP A 539 -11.73 -28.37 7.04
N LYS A 540 -10.70 -27.97 7.81
CA LYS A 540 -10.77 -26.83 8.73
C LYS A 540 -10.62 -25.49 7.97
N PRO A 541 -11.24 -24.40 8.43
CA PRO A 541 -10.94 -23.07 7.89
C PRO A 541 -9.46 -22.71 8.11
N SER A 542 -8.95 -21.71 7.39
CA SER A 542 -7.66 -21.11 7.72
C SER A 542 -7.71 -20.51 9.13
N LEU A 543 -6.86 -21.00 10.03
CA LEU A 543 -6.74 -20.59 11.43
C LEU A 543 -5.48 -19.74 11.60
N MET A 544 -5.68 -18.47 11.92
CA MET A 544 -4.68 -17.42 11.76
C MET A 544 -3.89 -17.16 13.05
N THR A 545 -2.65 -16.72 12.91
CA THR A 545 -1.94 -16.01 13.99
C THR A 545 -2.52 -14.61 14.16
N PHE A 546 -2.23 -13.97 15.29
CA PHE A 546 -2.61 -12.58 15.49
C PHE A 546 -1.95 -11.64 14.45
N ARG A 547 -0.71 -11.94 14.03
CA ARG A 547 -0.02 -11.15 12.99
C ARG A 547 -0.65 -11.31 11.60
N GLU A 548 -1.21 -12.48 11.30
CA GLU A 548 -1.99 -12.69 10.07
C GLU A 548 -3.30 -11.87 10.11
N VAL A 549 -3.92 -11.70 11.29
CA VAL A 549 -5.10 -10.82 11.46
C VAL A 549 -4.73 -9.35 11.25
N GLU A 550 -3.66 -8.85 11.89
CA GLU A 550 -3.13 -7.50 11.65
C GLU A 550 -2.84 -7.27 10.16
N THR A 551 -2.28 -8.26 9.46
CA THR A 551 -1.99 -8.18 8.02
C THR A 551 -3.25 -8.04 7.16
N VAL A 552 -4.34 -8.75 7.46
CA VAL A 552 -5.61 -8.58 6.74
C VAL A 552 -6.22 -7.20 6.98
N PHE A 553 -6.11 -6.68 8.20
CA PHE A 553 -6.55 -5.31 8.54
C PHE A 553 -5.73 -4.25 7.80
N HIS A 554 -4.40 -4.43 7.72
CA HIS A 554 -3.50 -3.56 6.97
C HIS A 554 -3.91 -3.43 5.49
N GLU A 555 -4.03 -4.55 4.77
CA GLU A 555 -4.41 -4.53 3.36
C GLU A 555 -5.82 -3.98 3.13
N PHE A 556 -6.73 -4.20 4.10
CA PHE A 556 -8.07 -3.63 4.03
C PHE A 556 -8.08 -2.10 4.18
N GLY A 557 -7.14 -1.52 4.95
CA GLY A 557 -6.97 -0.06 5.03
C GLY A 557 -6.61 0.57 3.68
N HIS A 558 -5.70 -0.03 2.92
CA HIS A 558 -5.43 0.39 1.54
C HIS A 558 -6.66 0.22 0.63
N ALA A 559 -7.34 -0.92 0.74
CA ALA A 559 -8.54 -1.19 -0.06
C ALA A 559 -9.64 -0.16 0.24
N LEU A 560 -9.86 0.20 1.50
CA LEU A 560 -10.80 1.24 1.92
C LEU A 560 -10.47 2.61 1.30
N GLN A 561 -9.21 3.03 1.27
CA GLN A 561 -8.83 4.32 0.68
C GLN A 561 -9.06 4.36 -0.85
N HIS A 562 -8.85 3.24 -1.54
CA HIS A 562 -9.18 3.12 -2.96
C HIS A 562 -10.70 3.10 -3.20
N MET A 563 -11.44 2.34 -2.39
CA MET A 563 -12.86 2.08 -2.58
C MET A 563 -13.77 3.24 -2.15
N LEU A 564 -13.46 3.92 -1.05
CA LEU A 564 -14.32 4.98 -0.47
C LEU A 564 -13.99 6.39 -0.98
N THR A 565 -13.09 6.50 -1.96
CA THR A 565 -12.74 7.78 -2.58
C THR A 565 -13.97 8.47 -3.18
N LYS A 566 -14.13 9.77 -2.90
CA LYS A 566 -15.19 10.62 -3.48
C LYS A 566 -14.74 11.37 -4.72
N GLN A 567 -13.44 11.37 -5.03
CA GLN A 567 -12.91 11.92 -6.27
C GLN A 567 -13.44 11.14 -7.48
N ASP A 568 -13.91 11.85 -8.49
CA ASP A 568 -14.33 11.30 -9.79
C ASP A 568 -13.29 11.60 -10.90
N GLU A 569 -12.34 12.49 -10.63
CA GLU A 569 -11.16 12.77 -11.44
C GLU A 569 -10.12 11.64 -11.28
N GLY A 570 -10.28 10.57 -12.05
CA GLY A 570 -9.58 9.28 -11.87
C GLY A 570 -8.04 9.28 -11.96
N LEU A 571 -7.38 10.41 -12.16
CA LEU A 571 -5.92 10.55 -12.03
C LEU A 571 -5.46 10.86 -10.59
N VAL A 572 -6.39 11.25 -9.71
CA VAL A 572 -6.15 11.55 -8.28
C VAL A 572 -7.16 10.85 -7.35
N ALA A 573 -7.90 9.88 -7.89
CA ALA A 573 -8.88 9.10 -7.14
C ALA A 573 -8.25 7.85 -6.51
N GLY A 574 -8.79 7.45 -5.36
CA GLY A 574 -8.25 6.36 -4.55
C GLY A 574 -6.87 6.73 -4.01
N ILE A 575 -5.93 5.80 -4.11
CA ILE A 575 -4.53 6.01 -3.69
C ILE A 575 -3.69 6.83 -4.69
N ARG A 576 -4.23 7.16 -5.88
CA ARG A 576 -3.48 7.86 -6.94
C ARG A 576 -3.19 9.31 -6.57
N GLY A 577 -1.94 9.75 -6.79
CA GLY A 577 -1.53 11.13 -6.55
C GLY A 577 -1.35 11.50 -5.08
N ILE A 578 -1.42 10.52 -4.18
CA ILE A 578 -0.98 10.63 -2.79
C ILE A 578 0.54 10.41 -2.76
N GLU A 579 1.24 11.27 -2.03
CA GLU A 579 2.67 11.16 -1.76
C GLU A 579 3.01 9.83 -1.05
N TRP A 580 4.06 9.14 -1.51
CA TRP A 580 4.30 7.72 -1.16
C TRP A 580 4.59 7.45 0.32
N ASP A 581 4.99 8.47 1.08
CA ASP A 581 5.17 8.44 2.53
C ASP A 581 3.87 8.67 3.34
N ALA A 582 2.73 8.88 2.68
CA ALA A 582 1.40 8.93 3.30
C ALA A 582 0.49 7.73 2.97
N VAL A 583 0.81 6.89 1.97
CA VAL A 583 -0.11 5.81 1.51
C VAL A 583 -0.30 4.70 2.55
N GLU A 584 0.64 4.53 3.46
CA GLU A 584 0.60 3.54 4.56
C GLU A 584 -0.23 4.02 5.78
N LEU A 585 -0.71 5.27 5.77
CA LEU A 585 -1.50 5.83 6.87
C LEU A 585 -2.79 5.03 7.14
N PRO A 586 -3.68 4.79 6.16
CA PRO A 586 -4.92 4.04 6.42
C PRO A 586 -4.70 2.55 6.68
N SER A 587 -3.63 1.95 6.15
CA SER A 587 -3.30 0.53 6.41
C SER A 587 -2.85 0.33 7.85
N GLN A 588 -1.84 1.08 8.30
CA GLN A 588 -1.35 1.04 9.68
C GLN A 588 -2.38 1.56 10.70
N PHE A 589 -3.26 2.48 10.30
CA PHE A 589 -4.40 2.89 11.13
C PHE A 589 -5.33 1.70 11.44
N MET A 590 -5.64 0.86 10.45
CA MET A 590 -6.51 -0.30 10.66
C MET A 590 -5.90 -1.33 11.62
N GLU A 591 -4.57 -1.55 11.61
CA GLU A 591 -3.89 -2.47 12.54
C GLU A 591 -4.20 -2.17 14.03
N ASN A 592 -4.38 -0.90 14.41
CA ASN A 592 -4.69 -0.53 15.80
C ASN A 592 -6.01 -1.12 16.31
N TRP A 593 -7.00 -1.30 15.43
CA TRP A 593 -8.30 -1.87 15.79
C TRP A 593 -8.23 -3.36 16.14
N CYS A 594 -7.13 -4.05 15.82
CA CYS A 594 -6.92 -5.43 16.27
C CYS A 594 -6.80 -5.53 17.80
N TYR A 595 -6.39 -4.46 18.49
CA TYR A 595 -6.32 -4.39 19.96
C TYR A 595 -7.55 -3.74 20.61
N HIS A 596 -8.44 -3.13 19.82
CA HIS A 596 -9.69 -2.58 20.32
C HIS A 596 -10.59 -3.72 20.83
N ARG A 597 -10.97 -3.66 22.12
CA ARG A 597 -11.61 -4.78 22.82
C ARG A 597 -12.79 -5.37 22.07
N ASP A 598 -13.76 -4.53 21.69
CA ASP A 598 -15.00 -5.02 21.09
C ASP A 598 -14.81 -5.50 19.65
N THR A 599 -13.79 -4.98 18.94
CA THR A 599 -13.37 -5.51 17.64
C THR A 599 -12.79 -6.91 17.80
N LEU A 600 -11.82 -7.07 18.70
CA LEU A 600 -11.18 -8.37 18.97
C LEU A 600 -12.22 -9.38 19.46
N MET A 601 -13.09 -9.03 20.41
CA MET A 601 -14.13 -9.92 20.92
C MET A 601 -15.23 -10.24 19.91
N GLY A 602 -15.45 -9.38 18.91
CA GLY A 602 -16.31 -9.65 17.75
C GLY A 602 -15.72 -10.69 16.79
N ILE A 603 -14.39 -10.70 16.65
CA ILE A 603 -13.63 -11.60 15.76
C ILE A 603 -13.32 -12.95 16.43
N ALA A 604 -12.84 -12.90 17.67
CA ALA A 604 -12.20 -14.01 18.37
C ALA A 604 -13.25 -15.00 18.89
N LYS A 605 -13.69 -15.88 17.98
CA LYS A 605 -14.73 -16.89 18.19
C LYS A 605 -14.19 -18.26 17.81
N HIS A 606 -14.20 -19.21 18.74
CA HIS A 606 -13.69 -20.56 18.51
C HIS A 606 -14.43 -21.21 17.33
N TYR A 607 -13.70 -21.68 16.31
CA TYR A 607 -14.30 -22.10 15.03
C TYR A 607 -15.29 -23.28 15.14
N GLU A 608 -15.12 -24.14 16.15
CA GLU A 608 -16.03 -25.29 16.41
C GLU A 608 -17.18 -24.96 17.38
N THR A 609 -16.91 -24.34 18.54
CA THR A 609 -17.91 -24.12 19.61
C THR A 609 -18.65 -22.79 19.48
N GLY A 610 -18.09 -21.82 18.74
CA GLY A 610 -18.62 -20.45 18.63
C GLY A 610 -18.38 -19.57 19.87
N GLU A 611 -17.70 -20.08 20.90
CA GLU A 611 -17.43 -19.37 22.15
C GLU A 611 -16.48 -18.18 21.93
N SER A 612 -16.68 -17.11 22.69
CA SER A 612 -15.75 -15.97 22.72
C SER A 612 -14.42 -16.36 23.35
N LEU A 613 -13.34 -15.74 22.86
CA LEU A 613 -12.07 -15.71 23.58
C LEU A 613 -12.28 -15.24 25.04
N PRO A 614 -11.72 -15.93 26.04
CA PRO A 614 -11.84 -15.50 27.44
C PRO A 614 -11.22 -14.12 27.67
N GLU A 615 -11.85 -13.30 28.52
CA GLU A 615 -11.40 -11.94 28.87
C GLU A 615 -9.96 -11.92 29.40
N GLU A 616 -9.56 -12.96 30.15
CA GLU A 616 -8.19 -13.10 30.65
C GLU A 616 -7.16 -13.19 29.51
N ILE A 617 -7.47 -13.97 28.47
CA ILE A 617 -6.59 -14.15 27.31
C ILE A 617 -6.53 -12.88 26.46
N TYR A 618 -7.63 -12.11 26.37
CA TYR A 618 -7.59 -10.76 25.79
C TYR A 618 -6.65 -9.82 26.57
N ASN A 619 -6.75 -9.79 27.90
CA ASN A 619 -5.88 -8.96 28.72
C ASN A 619 -4.41 -9.35 28.60
N LYS A 620 -4.12 -10.66 28.52
CA LYS A 620 -2.77 -11.17 28.23
C LYS A 620 -2.28 -10.71 26.84
N LEU A 621 -3.10 -10.84 25.79
CA LEU A 621 -2.79 -10.34 24.45
C LEU A 621 -2.48 -8.83 24.43
N LEU A 622 -3.28 -8.03 25.15
CA LEU A 622 -3.07 -6.60 25.27
C LEU A 622 -1.77 -6.27 26.01
N ALA A 623 -1.44 -6.99 27.10
CA ALA A 623 -0.19 -6.85 27.82
C ALA A 623 1.04 -7.24 26.96
N ALA A 624 0.87 -8.19 26.04
CA ALA A 624 1.92 -8.61 25.10
C ALA A 624 2.16 -7.63 23.93
N ARG A 625 1.28 -6.63 23.70
CA ARG A 625 1.35 -5.69 22.56
C ARG A 625 2.72 -4.99 22.41
N THR A 626 3.35 -4.62 23.52
CA THR A 626 4.64 -3.90 23.52
C THR A 626 5.86 -4.83 23.64
N TYR A 627 5.65 -6.15 23.65
CA TYR A 627 6.73 -7.12 23.75
C TYR A 627 7.71 -6.99 22.56
N ARG A 628 8.99 -6.74 22.88
CA ARG A 628 10.05 -6.52 21.90
C ARG A 628 9.84 -5.36 20.93
N ALA A 629 9.01 -4.38 21.28
CA ALA A 629 8.76 -3.22 20.42
C ALA A 629 10.05 -2.46 20.04
N GLY A 630 11.04 -2.42 20.94
CA GLY A 630 12.37 -1.89 20.65
C GLY A 630 13.08 -2.64 19.51
N SER A 631 13.21 -3.96 19.63
CA SER A 631 13.81 -4.82 18.60
C SER A 631 13.06 -4.75 17.26
N GLN A 632 11.72 -4.78 17.29
CA GLN A 632 10.89 -4.73 16.08
C GLN A 632 11.02 -3.38 15.36
N SER A 633 10.99 -2.28 16.12
CA SER A 633 11.24 -0.93 15.61
C SER A 633 12.63 -0.83 14.99
N LEU A 634 13.67 -1.24 15.72
CA LEU A 634 15.06 -1.13 15.25
C LEU A 634 15.31 -1.96 13.96
N ARG A 635 14.65 -3.10 13.80
CA ARG A 635 14.67 -3.88 12.54
C ARG A 635 14.08 -3.12 11.35
N GLN A 636 12.94 -2.46 11.52
CA GLN A 636 12.35 -1.62 10.45
C GLN A 636 13.21 -0.39 10.14
N LEU A 637 13.88 0.15 11.15
CA LEU A 637 14.82 1.25 11.00
C LEU A 637 16.09 0.82 10.23
N ARG A 638 16.68 -0.37 10.49
CA ARG A 638 17.78 -0.91 9.66
C ARG A 638 17.44 -0.90 8.18
N PHE A 639 16.26 -1.44 7.81
CA PHE A 639 15.84 -1.49 6.41
C PHE A 639 15.69 -0.09 5.80
N SER A 640 15.17 0.87 6.56
CA SER A 640 14.98 2.26 6.13
C SER A 640 16.32 2.98 5.94
N PHE A 641 17.24 2.85 6.91
CA PHE A 641 18.58 3.41 6.82
C PHE A 641 19.39 2.80 5.69
N LEU A 642 19.33 1.47 5.49
CA LEU A 642 20.09 0.81 4.42
C LEU A 642 19.57 1.20 3.04
N ASP A 643 18.25 1.29 2.85
CA ASP A 643 17.65 1.77 1.61
C ASP A 643 18.10 3.22 1.29
N LEU A 644 18.04 4.13 2.27
CA LEU A 644 18.53 5.50 2.05
C LEU A 644 20.03 5.54 1.79
N GLU A 645 20.85 4.80 2.53
CA GLU A 645 22.32 4.78 2.37
C GLU A 645 22.74 4.28 0.99
N LEU A 646 22.11 3.20 0.49
CA LEU A 646 22.33 2.63 -0.85
C LEU A 646 21.94 3.59 -1.99
N HIS A 647 21.04 4.55 -1.72
CA HIS A 647 20.55 5.52 -2.71
C HIS A 647 21.05 6.96 -2.48
N THR A 648 21.90 7.20 -1.49
CA THR A 648 22.48 8.52 -1.16
C THR A 648 23.99 8.54 -1.21
N LYS A 649 24.66 7.72 -0.39
CA LYS A 649 26.12 7.78 -0.15
C LYS A 649 26.87 6.67 -0.89
N TYR A 650 26.23 5.54 -1.15
CA TYR A 650 26.82 4.43 -1.89
C TYR A 650 27.10 4.76 -3.35
N VAL A 651 28.26 4.36 -3.86
CA VAL A 651 28.68 4.54 -5.26
C VAL A 651 28.97 3.18 -5.91
N PRO A 652 28.05 2.67 -6.76
CA PRO A 652 28.21 1.37 -7.42
C PRO A 652 29.46 1.29 -8.29
N GLY A 653 30.18 0.16 -8.20
CA GLY A 653 31.44 -0.07 -8.91
C GLY A 653 32.68 0.48 -8.22
N GLY A 654 32.55 1.03 -7.01
CA GLY A 654 33.67 1.30 -6.11
C GLY A 654 34.21 0.03 -5.42
N SER A 655 35.00 0.21 -4.36
CA SER A 655 35.56 -0.90 -3.56
C SER A 655 34.66 -1.39 -2.42
N GLU A 656 33.64 -0.62 -2.04
CA GLU A 656 32.62 -1.03 -1.05
C GLU A 656 31.54 -1.84 -1.77
N SER A 657 31.19 -3.02 -1.26
CA SER A 657 30.04 -3.81 -1.73
C SER A 657 28.76 -3.41 -1.01
N ILE A 658 27.60 -3.75 -1.58
CA ILE A 658 26.29 -3.55 -0.92
C ILE A 658 26.20 -4.25 0.46
N TYR A 659 26.98 -5.31 0.68
CA TYR A 659 27.04 -6.03 1.96
C TYR A 659 27.95 -5.34 2.98
N ASP A 660 28.97 -4.60 2.54
CA ASP A 660 29.77 -3.75 3.42
C ASP A 660 28.95 -2.56 3.94
N VAL A 661 28.09 -1.99 3.07
CA VAL A 661 27.12 -0.96 3.47
C VAL A 661 26.14 -1.50 4.52
N ASP A 662 25.61 -2.71 4.33
CA ASP A 662 24.73 -3.37 5.32
C ASP A 662 25.44 -3.59 6.67
N GLN A 663 26.66 -4.14 6.65
CA GLN A 663 27.48 -4.30 7.86
C GLN A 663 27.80 -2.95 8.54
N ARG A 664 27.98 -1.87 7.77
CA ARG A 664 28.22 -0.51 8.28
C ARG A 664 26.98 0.09 8.92
N VAL A 665 25.81 0.01 8.27
CA VAL A 665 24.53 0.53 8.78
C VAL A 665 24.04 -0.28 10.00
N SER A 666 24.24 -1.60 9.98
CA SER A 666 23.77 -2.48 11.04
C SER A 666 24.43 -2.21 12.40
N LYS A 667 25.65 -1.65 12.44
CA LYS A 667 26.33 -1.25 13.70
C LYS A 667 25.54 -0.25 14.56
N GLY A 668 24.72 0.60 13.94
CA GLY A 668 23.86 1.57 14.65
C GLY A 668 22.40 1.13 14.77
N THR A 669 22.01 0.06 14.05
CA THR A 669 20.61 -0.35 13.84
C THR A 669 20.33 -1.83 14.15
N GLN A 670 21.30 -2.54 14.74
CA GLN A 670 21.13 -3.86 15.34
C GLN A 670 22.01 -3.99 16.59
N VAL A 671 21.57 -4.82 17.53
CA VAL A 671 22.29 -5.09 18.79
C VAL A 671 23.32 -6.22 18.66
N ILE A 672 23.21 -7.05 17.62
CA ILE A 672 24.23 -8.02 17.21
C ILE A 672 24.49 -7.84 15.70
N PRO A 673 25.72 -8.03 15.21
CA PRO A 673 26.04 -7.82 13.79
C PRO A 673 25.38 -8.89 12.89
N PRO A 674 25.05 -8.57 11.62
CA PRO A 674 24.64 -9.55 10.63
C PRO A 674 25.73 -10.60 10.40
N LEU A 675 25.33 -11.80 9.97
CA LEU A 675 26.29 -12.82 9.54
C LEU A 675 27.09 -12.33 8.31
N PRO A 676 28.37 -12.74 8.13
CA PRO A 676 29.10 -12.47 6.89
C PRO A 676 28.43 -13.08 5.64
N GLU A 677 27.61 -14.10 5.84
CA GLU A 677 26.77 -14.74 4.83
C GLU A 677 25.38 -14.09 4.67
N ASP A 678 25.07 -12.96 5.33
CA ASP A 678 23.78 -12.28 5.15
C ASP A 678 23.63 -11.72 3.72
N ARG A 679 22.62 -12.19 3.00
CA ARG A 679 22.29 -11.76 1.64
C ARG A 679 20.83 -11.30 1.54
N PHE A 680 20.22 -10.84 2.64
CA PHE A 680 18.79 -10.48 2.67
C PHE A 680 18.40 -9.44 1.59
N LEU A 681 19.33 -8.55 1.21
CA LEU A 681 19.20 -7.60 0.10
C LEU A 681 18.77 -8.28 -1.21
N CYS A 682 19.26 -9.49 -1.51
CA CYS A 682 18.86 -10.28 -2.67
C CYS A 682 17.38 -10.71 -2.65
N SER A 683 16.69 -10.57 -1.51
CA SER A 683 15.26 -10.80 -1.34
C SER A 683 14.44 -9.54 -1.01
N PHE A 684 15.09 -8.37 -0.89
CA PHE A 684 14.45 -7.12 -0.45
C PHE A 684 13.64 -6.44 -1.56
N SER A 685 12.57 -7.12 -1.97
CA SER A 685 11.74 -6.78 -3.13
C SER A 685 11.10 -5.39 -3.06
N HIS A 686 10.87 -4.84 -1.86
CA HIS A 686 10.30 -3.49 -1.68
C HIS A 686 11.08 -2.41 -2.44
N ILE A 687 12.41 -2.48 -2.43
CA ILE A 687 13.28 -1.43 -2.98
C ILE A 687 13.86 -1.78 -4.35
N PHE A 688 13.91 -3.06 -4.73
CA PHE A 688 14.45 -3.52 -6.03
C PHE A 688 13.39 -3.97 -7.03
N ALA A 689 12.18 -4.35 -6.58
CA ALA A 689 11.07 -4.84 -7.40
C ALA A 689 9.70 -4.26 -6.97
N GLY A 690 9.70 -3.11 -6.29
CA GLY A 690 8.53 -2.43 -5.73
C GLY A 690 8.72 -0.92 -5.66
N GLY A 691 7.73 -0.21 -5.09
CA GLY A 691 7.66 1.26 -5.10
C GLY A 691 8.54 1.98 -4.06
N TYR A 692 9.19 1.26 -3.15
CA TYR A 692 9.80 1.84 -1.94
C TYR A 692 11.30 2.17 -2.09
N ALA A 693 11.83 2.28 -3.33
CA ALA A 693 13.22 2.63 -3.56
C ALA A 693 13.57 4.04 -3.05
N ALA A 694 14.52 4.17 -2.13
CA ALA A 694 14.75 5.38 -1.34
C ALA A 694 13.43 5.92 -0.71
N GLY A 695 12.69 4.99 -0.11
CA GLY A 695 11.31 5.15 0.31
C GLY A 695 10.84 4.09 1.30
N TYR A 696 11.68 3.16 1.78
CA TYR A 696 11.24 2.19 2.79
C TYR A 696 10.92 2.86 4.15
N TYR A 697 11.50 4.04 4.41
CA TYR A 697 11.14 4.88 5.55
C TYR A 697 9.66 5.30 5.56
N SER A 698 8.96 5.26 4.41
CA SER A 698 7.54 5.59 4.30
C SER A 698 6.67 4.84 5.31
N TYR A 699 7.00 3.58 5.63
CA TYR A 699 6.32 2.82 6.69
C TYR A 699 6.41 3.50 8.06
N LYS A 700 7.59 4.00 8.46
CA LYS A 700 7.77 4.66 9.77
C LYS A 700 7.33 6.12 9.76
N TRP A 701 7.33 6.77 8.60
CA TRP A 701 6.76 8.12 8.42
C TRP A 701 5.24 8.10 8.56
N ALA A 702 4.57 7.19 7.85
CA ALA A 702 3.13 7.00 7.95
C ALA A 702 2.68 6.48 9.31
N GLU A 703 3.47 5.63 9.99
CA GLU A 703 3.13 5.12 11.32
C GLU A 703 2.94 6.23 12.36
N VAL A 704 3.72 7.31 12.25
CA VAL A 704 3.54 8.54 13.06
C VAL A 704 2.18 9.17 12.76
N LEU A 705 1.81 9.27 11.48
CA LEU A 705 0.53 9.84 11.06
C LEU A 705 -0.66 8.95 11.46
N SER A 706 -0.54 7.62 11.35
CA SER A 706 -1.60 6.67 11.71
C SER A 706 -1.80 6.56 13.21
N ALA A 707 -0.72 6.67 14.01
CA ALA A 707 -0.81 6.68 15.47
C ALA A 707 -1.49 7.95 15.99
N ASP A 708 -1.13 9.13 15.47
CA ASP A 708 -1.80 10.41 15.81
C ASP A 708 -3.26 10.42 15.30
N ALA A 709 -3.54 9.84 14.12
CA ALA A 709 -4.90 9.66 13.63
C ALA A 709 -5.73 8.69 14.51
N PHE A 710 -5.13 7.65 15.07
CA PHE A 710 -5.78 6.76 16.02
C PHE A 710 -5.97 7.42 17.39
N SER A 711 -5.03 8.25 17.86
CA SER A 711 -5.19 8.97 19.12
C SER A 711 -6.37 9.94 19.10
N ALA A 712 -6.83 10.40 17.93
CA ALA A 712 -8.07 11.16 17.80
C ALA A 712 -9.34 10.35 18.17
N PHE A 713 -9.31 9.01 18.09
CA PHE A 713 -10.36 8.13 18.61
C PHE A 713 -10.20 7.87 20.12
N GLU A 714 -8.95 7.81 20.61
CA GLU A 714 -8.65 7.71 22.04
C GLU A 714 -9.12 8.99 22.78
N ASP A 715 -8.77 10.17 22.27
CA ASP A 715 -9.22 11.49 22.76
C ASP A 715 -10.74 11.64 22.75
N ALA A 716 -11.42 11.10 21.73
CA ALA A 716 -12.88 11.12 21.60
C ALA A 716 -13.57 10.11 22.55
N GLY A 717 -12.84 9.09 23.00
CA GLY A 717 -13.32 8.01 23.86
C GLY A 717 -13.72 6.76 23.08
N LEU A 718 -12.83 5.76 23.02
CA LEU A 718 -13.09 4.46 22.36
C LEU A 718 -14.31 3.71 22.91
N ASN A 719 -14.69 3.95 24.16
CA ASN A 719 -15.84 3.32 24.81
C ASN A 719 -17.18 4.04 24.52
N ASP A 720 -17.17 5.18 23.81
CA ASP A 720 -18.38 5.88 23.36
C ASP A 720 -18.61 5.60 21.87
N GLU A 721 -19.51 4.64 21.58
CA GLU A 721 -19.86 4.24 20.22
C GLU A 721 -20.30 5.42 19.33
N LYS A 722 -20.90 6.48 19.90
CA LYS A 722 -21.28 7.67 19.16
C LYS A 722 -20.04 8.50 18.79
N ALA A 723 -19.14 8.73 19.75
CA ALA A 723 -17.90 9.48 19.52
C ALA A 723 -16.99 8.76 18.50
N VAL A 724 -16.93 7.42 18.57
CA VAL A 724 -16.23 6.57 17.60
C VAL A 724 -16.86 6.69 16.21
N LYS A 725 -18.19 6.61 16.08
CA LYS A 725 -18.89 6.80 14.79
C LYS A 725 -18.68 8.19 14.19
N GLU A 726 -18.74 9.25 15.00
CA GLU A 726 -18.52 10.63 14.53
C GLU A 726 -17.07 10.85 14.07
N THR A 727 -16.10 10.20 14.72
CA THR A 727 -14.68 10.24 14.34
C THR A 727 -14.37 9.34 13.15
N GLY A 728 -14.98 8.16 13.05
CA GLY A 728 -14.92 7.28 11.88
C GLY A 728 -15.49 7.95 10.63
N LYS A 729 -16.64 8.63 10.76
CA LYS A 729 -17.21 9.45 9.69
C LYS A 729 -16.25 10.58 9.26
N ARG A 730 -15.59 11.26 10.19
CA ARG A 730 -14.59 12.30 9.85
C ARG A 730 -13.39 11.70 9.10
N PHE A 731 -12.86 10.56 9.57
CA PHE A 731 -11.78 9.84 8.89
C PHE A 731 -12.16 9.39 7.47
N ARG A 732 -13.39 8.89 7.28
CA ARG A 732 -13.96 8.57 5.97
C ARG A 732 -14.00 9.78 5.04
N GLU A 733 -14.53 10.90 5.54
CA GLU A 733 -14.75 12.11 4.75
C GLU A 733 -13.48 12.93 4.48
N THR A 734 -12.36 12.64 5.15
CA THR A 734 -11.03 13.21 4.86
C THR A 734 -10.10 12.19 4.19
N ILE A 735 -9.51 11.28 4.97
CA ILE A 735 -8.38 10.42 4.60
C ILE A 735 -8.77 9.40 3.51
N LEU A 736 -9.97 8.84 3.60
CA LEU A 736 -10.46 7.85 2.61
C LEU A 736 -11.14 8.52 1.40
N ALA A 737 -11.82 9.65 1.58
CA ALA A 737 -12.57 10.31 0.51
C ALA A 737 -11.69 11.11 -0.46
N LEU A 738 -10.68 11.84 0.01
CA LEU A 738 -10.04 12.91 -0.76
C LEU A 738 -9.01 12.44 -1.79
N GLY A 739 -8.45 11.23 -1.64
CA GLY A 739 -7.39 10.70 -2.50
C GLY A 739 -6.20 11.65 -2.64
N GLY A 740 -5.51 11.60 -3.78
CA GLY A 740 -4.46 12.57 -4.13
C GLY A 740 -4.98 13.96 -4.55
N GLY A 741 -6.29 14.22 -4.40
CA GLY A 741 -6.92 15.48 -4.78
C GLY A 741 -6.60 16.65 -3.83
N LYS A 742 -5.99 16.38 -2.67
CA LYS A 742 -5.51 17.36 -1.68
C LYS A 742 -4.21 16.86 -1.05
N ALA A 743 -3.35 17.77 -0.59
CA ALA A 743 -2.07 17.41 0.02
C ALA A 743 -2.25 16.62 1.34
N PRO A 744 -1.51 15.53 1.59
CA PRO A 744 -1.68 14.69 2.79
C PRO A 744 -1.54 15.43 4.11
N MET A 745 -0.65 16.42 4.22
CA MET A 745 -0.58 17.27 5.42
C MET A 745 -1.88 18.02 5.66
N GLU A 746 -2.47 18.64 4.63
CA GLU A 746 -3.73 19.37 4.78
C GLU A 746 -4.90 18.43 5.09
N VAL A 747 -4.90 17.21 4.52
CA VAL A 747 -5.89 16.17 4.82
C VAL A 747 -5.80 15.77 6.30
N ASN A 748 -4.60 15.45 6.80
CA ASN A 748 -4.39 14.99 8.17
C ASN A 748 -4.65 16.10 9.21
N LEU A 749 -4.16 17.33 8.96
CA LEU A 749 -4.44 18.47 9.82
C LEU A 749 -5.94 18.77 9.90
N THR A 750 -6.70 18.61 8.81
CA THR A 750 -8.15 18.80 8.83
C THR A 750 -8.87 17.75 9.71
N SER A 751 -8.43 16.49 9.71
CA SER A 751 -8.98 15.46 10.63
C SER A 751 -8.63 15.71 12.10
N LEU A 752 -7.42 16.19 12.39
CA LEU A 752 -6.91 16.35 13.76
C LEU A 752 -7.39 17.64 14.43
N PHE A 753 -7.28 18.80 13.76
CA PHE A 753 -7.62 20.10 14.35
C PHE A 753 -9.08 20.22 14.76
N PHE A 754 -10.02 19.76 13.93
CA PHE A 754 -11.44 19.78 14.28
C PHE A 754 -11.76 18.91 15.49
N THR A 755 -11.05 17.79 15.69
CA THR A 755 -11.24 16.93 16.88
C THR A 755 -10.86 17.69 18.15
N LYS A 756 -9.64 18.23 18.21
CA LYS A 756 -9.12 18.92 19.40
C LYS A 756 -9.86 20.23 19.68
N PHE A 757 -10.29 20.96 18.64
CA PHE A 757 -11.12 22.16 18.79
C PHE A 757 -12.55 21.85 19.25
N HIS A 758 -13.20 20.80 18.69
CA HIS A 758 -14.56 20.44 19.09
C HIS A 758 -14.62 19.86 20.50
N ILE A 759 -13.63 19.07 20.92
CA ILE A 759 -13.45 18.64 22.31
C ILE A 759 -13.26 19.86 23.23
N TRP A 760 -12.41 20.82 22.86
CA TRP A 760 -12.22 22.06 23.62
C TRP A 760 -13.52 22.86 23.77
N CYS A 761 -14.32 23.01 22.71
CA CYS A 761 -15.64 23.64 22.78
C CYS A 761 -16.64 22.85 23.65
N LEU A 762 -16.67 21.52 23.54
CA LEU A 762 -17.57 20.67 24.33
C LEU A 762 -17.19 20.69 25.81
N TRP A 763 -15.90 20.72 26.16
CA TRP A 763 -15.43 20.79 27.53
C TRP A 763 -15.82 22.12 28.18
N ASN A 764 -15.55 23.24 27.50
CA ASN A 764 -15.98 24.58 27.95
C ASN A 764 -17.51 24.77 27.95
N SER A 765 -18.29 23.91 27.28
CA SER A 765 -19.77 23.95 27.34
C SER A 765 -20.38 23.21 28.54
N LYS A 766 -19.62 22.31 29.20
CA LYS A 766 -20.14 21.48 30.31
C LYS A 766 -20.09 22.16 31.67
N ASP A 767 -19.26 23.20 31.85
CA ASP A 767 -19.17 23.98 33.10
C ASP A 767 -20.35 24.95 33.33
N ALA A 768 -21.30 25.03 32.39
CA ALA A 768 -22.46 25.93 32.43
C ALA A 768 -23.66 25.41 33.27
N ASN A 769 -23.45 24.54 34.26
CA ASN A 769 -24.51 24.00 35.13
C ASN A 769 -24.13 24.00 36.61
N LEU A 770 -24.37 25.11 37.31
CA LEU A 770 -24.35 25.18 38.78
C LEU A 770 -25.77 25.42 39.32
N LEU A 771 -26.33 24.38 39.96
CA LEU A 771 -27.61 24.42 40.69
C LEU A 771 -27.42 24.94 42.14
N PRO A 772 -28.49 25.45 42.79
CA PRO A 772 -28.35 26.42 43.88
C PRO A 772 -28.26 25.79 45.28
N ARG A 773 -27.73 26.57 46.25
CA ARG A 773 -28.00 26.37 47.68
C ARG A 773 -28.28 27.69 48.39
N HIS A 774 -29.22 27.61 49.34
CA HIS A 774 -29.75 28.73 50.12
C HIS A 774 -28.73 29.40 51.04
N CYS A 775 -28.93 30.70 51.27
CA CYS A 775 -28.84 31.25 52.63
C CYS A 775 -29.92 32.32 52.84
N SER A 776 -30.42 32.43 54.07
CA SER A 776 -31.57 33.24 54.48
C SER A 776 -31.16 34.57 55.13
N GLY A 777 -31.95 35.64 54.98
CA GLY A 777 -31.93 36.76 55.94
C GLY A 777 -32.26 38.17 55.43
N THR A 778 -33.45 38.66 55.84
CA THR A 778 -33.76 40.06 56.21
C THR A 778 -33.47 41.27 55.28
N MET A 779 -34.58 41.88 54.83
CA MET A 779 -34.87 43.32 54.64
C MET A 779 -33.74 44.37 54.50
N GLY A 780 -33.80 45.16 53.41
CA GLY A 780 -33.15 46.46 53.27
C GLY A 780 -33.67 47.25 52.06
N TYR A 781 -34.00 48.54 52.22
CA TYR A 781 -34.72 49.36 51.23
C TYR A 781 -33.82 50.06 50.18
N CYS A 782 -34.47 50.45 49.07
CA CYS A 782 -34.27 51.66 48.23
C CYS A 782 -33.41 51.65 46.94
N ARG A 783 -34.12 51.89 45.80
CA ARG A 783 -33.82 52.80 44.64
C ARG A 783 -32.39 52.76 44.04
N SER A 784 -32.17 52.48 42.74
CA SER A 784 -32.80 53.14 41.58
C SER A 784 -32.38 52.59 40.19
N GLN A 785 -33.31 52.62 39.23
CA GLN A 785 -33.14 52.69 37.75
C GLN A 785 -32.62 51.45 36.96
N PRO A 786 -32.91 51.34 35.62
CA PRO A 786 -33.34 50.06 35.04
C PRO A 786 -32.46 49.42 33.95
N LEU A 787 -32.62 48.08 33.86
CA LEU A 787 -32.55 47.17 32.69
C LEU A 787 -32.06 47.68 31.32
N LEU A 788 -30.94 47.11 30.85
CA LEU A 788 -30.44 46.84 29.47
C LEU A 788 -29.01 46.21 29.66
N GLU A 789 -28.51 45.15 29.01
CA GLU A 789 -28.99 44.18 28.02
C GLU A 789 -28.43 42.75 28.33
N MET A 790 -28.93 41.72 27.64
CA MET A 790 -28.29 40.40 27.48
C MET A 790 -28.83 39.75 26.17
N PRO A 791 -28.08 38.86 25.47
CA PRO A 791 -26.70 38.98 25.01
C PRO A 791 -26.56 38.82 23.47
N MET A 792 -25.57 39.48 22.86
CA MET A 792 -25.37 39.50 21.38
C MET A 792 -23.97 38.99 20.97
N PHE A 793 -23.54 37.82 21.49
CA PHE A 793 -22.20 37.26 21.23
C PHE A 793 -22.16 35.87 20.56
N VAL A 794 -23.29 35.18 20.40
CA VAL A 794 -23.33 33.83 19.80
C VAL A 794 -23.52 33.87 18.26
N CYS A 795 -24.08 34.94 17.70
CA CYS A 795 -24.31 35.04 16.24
C CYS A 795 -23.07 35.46 15.43
N LEU A 796 -22.07 36.12 16.02
CA LEU A 796 -20.97 36.69 15.25
C LEU A 796 -20.00 35.63 14.71
N CYS A 797 -19.76 34.55 15.46
CA CYS A 797 -18.87 33.46 15.05
C CYS A 797 -19.44 32.60 13.92
N LEU A 798 -20.77 32.49 13.80
CA LEU A 798 -21.41 31.81 12.67
C LEU A 798 -21.36 32.65 11.38
N SER A 799 -21.39 33.98 11.48
CA SER A 799 -21.30 34.87 10.31
C SER A 799 -19.89 35.06 9.78
N LEU A 800 -18.85 34.85 10.60
CA LEU A 800 -17.44 34.98 10.18
C LEU A 800 -16.89 33.76 9.43
N CYS A 801 -17.58 32.61 9.46
CA CYS A 801 -17.23 31.45 8.60
C CYS A 801 -17.60 31.65 7.11
N SER A 802 -18.17 32.80 6.72
CA SER A 802 -18.52 33.12 5.33
C SER A 802 -17.56 34.10 4.65
N ALA A 803 -16.50 34.56 5.34
CA ALA A 803 -15.56 35.53 4.80
C ALA A 803 -14.11 35.06 5.03
N THR A 804 -13.32 35.05 3.94
CA THR A 804 -11.88 34.81 3.97
C THR A 804 -11.18 35.82 4.88
N ILE A 805 -10.60 35.35 5.99
CA ILE A 805 -9.70 36.11 6.85
C ILE A 805 -8.38 35.36 6.94
N ASP A 806 -7.29 36.13 6.94
CA ASP A 806 -5.92 35.65 6.76
C ASP A 806 -5.40 34.85 7.96
N MET A 807 -4.72 33.73 7.69
CA MET A 807 -4.23 32.80 8.73
C MET A 807 -2.98 33.32 9.46
N GLU A 808 -2.28 34.32 8.91
CA GLU A 808 -1.06 34.87 9.52
C GLU A 808 -1.31 35.52 10.90
N ALA A 809 -2.44 36.21 11.07
CA ALA A 809 -2.74 36.95 12.31
C ALA A 809 -2.97 36.03 13.52
N PHE A 810 -3.50 34.82 13.31
CA PHE A 810 -3.80 33.87 14.39
C PHE A 810 -2.56 33.07 14.82
N GLY A 811 -1.65 32.77 13.89
CA GLY A 811 -0.40 32.06 14.19
C GLY A 811 0.54 32.81 15.14
N ILE A 812 0.62 34.14 14.98
CA ILE A 812 1.49 35.00 15.80
C ILE A 812 1.04 35.01 17.27
N LEU A 813 -0.28 35.02 17.54
CA LEU A 813 -0.82 35.01 18.90
C LEU A 813 -0.51 33.70 19.65
N PHE A 814 -0.56 32.56 18.94
CA PHE A 814 -0.39 31.24 19.55
C PHE A 814 1.08 30.93 19.89
N VAL A 815 2.02 31.34 19.03
CA VAL A 815 3.47 31.18 19.28
C VAL A 815 3.91 31.98 20.51
N GLY A 816 3.35 33.18 20.72
CA GLY A 816 3.61 33.99 21.91
C GLY A 816 3.16 33.33 23.22
N LEU A 817 2.01 32.63 23.20
CA LEU A 817 1.48 31.94 24.38
C LEU A 817 2.29 30.69 24.74
N CYS A 818 2.68 29.89 23.74
CA CYS A 818 3.47 28.67 23.96
C CYS A 818 4.89 28.96 24.49
N LEU A 819 5.54 30.03 24.01
CA LEU A 819 6.87 30.41 24.51
C LEU A 819 6.86 30.81 26.00
N SER A 820 5.76 31.40 26.49
CA SER A 820 5.64 31.80 27.90
C SER A 820 5.37 30.63 28.86
N LEU A 821 4.99 29.46 28.35
CA LEU A 821 4.69 28.26 29.16
C LEU A 821 5.89 27.30 29.30
N CYS A 822 6.91 27.42 28.45
CA CYS A 822 8.07 26.50 28.45
C CYS A 822 9.23 26.90 29.38
N SER A 823 9.24 28.11 29.98
CA SER A 823 10.42 28.62 30.73
C SER A 823 10.38 28.44 32.25
N GLY A 824 9.35 27.78 32.79
CA GLY A 824 9.42 27.09 34.10
C GLY A 824 9.85 27.90 35.33
N THR A 825 9.63 29.22 35.37
CA THR A 825 10.00 30.06 36.53
C THR A 825 8.85 30.99 36.93
N ILE A 826 8.35 30.80 38.15
CA ILE A 826 7.43 31.74 38.80
C ILE A 826 8.28 32.78 39.53
N ASP A 827 8.16 34.05 39.14
CA ASP A 827 8.42 35.17 40.06
C ASP A 827 7.29 36.19 39.97
N THR A 828 6.51 36.25 41.04
CA THR A 828 5.33 37.10 41.19
C THR A 828 5.72 38.55 41.50
N ARG A 829 6.26 39.30 40.52
CA ARG A 829 6.54 40.75 40.72
C ARG A 829 6.67 41.66 39.49
N LEU A 830 6.12 41.31 38.32
CA LEU A 830 5.97 42.25 37.19
C LEU A 830 4.64 42.03 36.43
N SER A 831 3.56 42.65 36.91
CA SER A 831 2.27 42.73 36.19
C SER A 831 1.60 44.10 36.37
N VAL A 832 2.41 45.14 36.42
CA VAL A 832 2.02 46.55 36.32
C VAL A 832 2.97 47.20 35.33
N CYS A 833 2.46 48.11 34.49
CA CYS A 833 3.15 48.73 33.34
C CYS A 833 3.35 47.82 32.11
N TYR A 834 2.26 47.50 31.40
CA TYR A 834 2.13 47.75 29.95
C TYR A 834 0.65 47.60 29.52
N PHE A 835 -0.21 48.44 30.09
CA PHE A 835 -1.63 48.52 29.72
C PHE A 835 -2.17 49.96 29.85
N VAL A 836 -1.52 50.90 29.15
CA VAL A 836 -1.97 52.30 29.00
C VAL A 836 -1.65 52.78 27.58
N SER A 837 -2.61 53.46 26.95
CA SER A 837 -2.56 54.01 25.57
C SER A 837 -2.70 52.94 24.46
N PHE A 838 -3.83 52.77 23.76
CA PHE A 838 -4.71 53.80 23.20
C PHE A 838 -6.13 53.26 22.96
N THR A 839 -7.15 54.07 23.22
CA THR A 839 -8.46 53.98 22.56
C THR A 839 -9.09 55.37 22.55
N ILE A 840 -9.73 55.76 21.42
CA ILE A 840 -10.48 57.03 21.22
C ILE A 840 -9.52 58.25 21.11
N GLN A 841 -9.48 59.08 20.05
CA GLN A 841 -10.59 59.83 19.44
C GLN A 841 -10.20 60.51 18.09
N ASN A 842 -11.15 60.59 17.15
CA ASN A 842 -11.32 61.59 16.08
C ASN A 842 -10.11 62.17 15.30
N ARG A 843 -9.90 61.69 14.07
CA ARG A 843 -10.15 62.49 12.84
C ARG A 843 -10.27 61.62 11.60
#